data_AF-A0AAV5T3M0-F1
#
_entry.id   AF-A0AAV5T3M0-F1
#
_cell.length_a   1.000
_cell.length_b   1.000
_cell.length_c   1.000
_cell.angle_alpha   90.00
_cell.angle_beta   90.00
_cell.angle_gamma   90.00
#
_symmetry.space_group_name_H-M   'P 1'
#
loop_
_entity.id
_entity.type
_entity.pdbx_description
1 polymer ?
#
loop_
_entity_poly.entity_id
_entity_poly.type
_entity_poly.pdbx_seq_one_letter_code
_entity_poly.pdbx_strand_id
1 'polypeptide(L)'
;PLSRRAPLMVTADACEADAVTVTQARPSPHPSWILGCATEGDLLFFGRLPDSATGDFEEAVLNVGQRHERGRRLFHVGVAARREPIVAPDSAKLATDAEDGVPDADHLCIVHAVQKGVLAQSLAETLAELEPDEIQVYTVDVDVETKRAAARFALAKVNCAYNDIFSKECRDSGGAEAYYCSQLVTEAYKGADVGFPPHKMSFGGKNGEVDPYWIEYYRQRKCTVPVGEEGSHPGKLVEAEKLTMRISVRVTSKLVSSLANRAAALQRPHWIGGSAVELRGGTEFDVVQPRSGSVVSRCAGATRDQTAAAIGVARAAQPEWAERPWLARGDVLRKTAQLIREHLEPLSQAECEDNGKPIYEARMDVASCAETFDFYGGVGSSLAGAHFPLDSSRFAYTRREPVGVVGCVGAWNYPLQTCSWKTAPALAAGNSVVYKPSPLCPLTARLLGEVLKEAGLPDGVYNVVQGEGETGAALVESPNVNKVSFTGSIPTGKRIMQACAARSIKPLTLELGGKSSLIILEDADVDSAVAGAMIANFFSQGQVCSNASKVLVHRSILGPFTERLVEKTRNMKVGDPFDESTRVGAAISREHMHKVKAYIDGAVAAGARLLYGGREVTVPGLEGGFYLEPAVLTGIQESMVVYKEEIFGSVLLVLPFDDESEAVRIANDTDMGLAAGVFTKNLSKAHKLAARLHAGNVYVNTYNDVSPFVPFGGYGQSGFGRENGVAALEHYTQTKSVFVNTDEKLTNPFE
;
A
#
# COMPACT_ATOMS: atom_id res chain seq x y z
N PRO A 1 -17.73 -41.78 -19.73
CA PRO A 1 -16.74 -42.71 -20.32
C PRO A 1 -15.68 -41.91 -21.11
N LEU A 2 -14.71 -41.27 -20.45
CA LEU A 2 -13.40 -41.84 -20.09
C LEU A 2 -12.82 -42.77 -21.17
N SER A 3 -11.93 -42.23 -22.01
CA SER A 3 -10.84 -42.99 -22.61
C SER A 3 -9.53 -42.21 -22.48
N ARG A 4 -8.63 -42.79 -21.68
CA ARG A 4 -7.27 -42.34 -21.34
C ARG A 4 -6.24 -42.80 -22.40
N ARG A 5 -5.05 -42.21 -22.25
CA ARG A 5 -3.67 -42.68 -22.59
C ARG A 5 -3.12 -42.11 -23.91
N ALA A 6 -1.89 -41.61 -24.02
CA ALA A 6 -0.70 -41.69 -23.16
C ALA A 6 0.35 -40.61 -23.60
N PRO A 7 1.45 -40.41 -22.83
CA PRO A 7 2.32 -39.23 -22.89
C PRO A 7 3.51 -39.38 -23.84
N LEU A 8 4.15 -38.26 -24.21
CA LEU A 8 5.43 -38.22 -24.90
C LEU A 8 6.47 -37.45 -24.06
N MET A 9 7.69 -37.98 -24.05
CA MET A 9 8.79 -37.71 -23.11
C MET A 9 10.08 -37.39 -23.90
N VAL A 10 10.88 -36.47 -23.36
CA VAL A 10 12.34 -36.18 -23.58
C VAL A 10 12.68 -35.53 -24.95
N THR A 11 13.45 -34.43 -25.04
CA THR A 11 14.85 -34.21 -24.60
C THR A 11 15.17 -32.76 -24.20
N ALA A 12 16.05 -32.64 -23.21
CA ALA A 12 16.77 -31.43 -22.83
C ALA A 12 18.02 -31.24 -23.70
N ASP A 13 18.32 -30.00 -24.07
CA ASP A 13 19.68 -29.56 -24.41
C ASP A 13 20.02 -28.35 -23.52
N ALA A 14 21.20 -28.42 -22.92
CA ALA A 14 21.71 -27.52 -21.90
C ALA A 14 22.19 -26.20 -22.50
N CYS A 15 21.93 -25.09 -21.81
CA CYS A 15 22.76 -23.90 -21.87
C CYS A 15 22.88 -23.34 -20.45
N GLU A 16 24.11 -23.35 -19.93
CA GLU A 16 24.50 -22.85 -18.62
C GLU A 16 24.24 -21.34 -18.50
N ALA A 17 23.52 -20.95 -17.44
CA ALA A 17 23.50 -19.60 -16.91
C ALA A 17 23.41 -19.70 -15.40
N ASP A 18 24.37 -19.09 -14.71
CA ASP A 18 24.51 -19.10 -13.26
C ASP A 18 23.20 -18.72 -12.56
N ALA A 19 22.58 -19.73 -11.93
CA ALA A 19 21.33 -19.61 -11.23
C ALA A 19 21.53 -18.86 -9.91
N VAL A 20 21.27 -17.55 -9.91
CA VAL A 20 20.92 -16.84 -8.68
C VAL A 20 19.58 -17.42 -8.21
N THR A 21 19.65 -18.21 -7.15
CA THR A 21 18.50 -18.92 -6.58
C THR A 21 17.60 -17.90 -5.89
N VAL A 22 16.57 -17.41 -6.58
CA VAL A 22 15.39 -16.84 -5.92
C VAL A 22 14.69 -18.02 -5.27
N THR A 23 14.84 -18.16 -3.95
CA THR A 23 14.06 -19.12 -3.18
C THR A 23 12.59 -18.78 -3.37
N GLN A 24 11.89 -19.58 -4.19
CA GLN A 24 10.46 -19.85 -4.00
C GLN A 24 10.24 -20.01 -2.50
N ALA A 25 9.21 -19.36 -1.95
CA ALA A 25 8.78 -19.58 -0.58
C ALA A 25 8.54 -21.10 -0.40
N ARG A 26 9.54 -21.78 0.16
CA ARG A 26 9.46 -23.19 0.51
C ARG A 26 8.50 -23.30 1.68
N PRO A 27 7.75 -24.42 1.84
CA PRO A 27 6.99 -24.66 3.05
C PRO A 27 7.92 -24.45 4.23
N SER A 28 7.59 -23.46 5.06
CA SER A 28 8.44 -23.15 6.18
C SER A 28 8.49 -24.37 7.10
N PRO A 29 9.65 -24.71 7.69
CA PRO A 29 9.73 -25.69 8.78
C PRO A 29 9.03 -25.19 10.06
N HIS A 30 8.21 -24.13 10.00
CA HIS A 30 7.46 -23.63 11.12
C HIS A 30 6.62 -24.77 11.72
N PRO A 31 6.77 -25.11 13.02
CA PRO A 31 5.65 -25.69 13.75
C PRO A 31 4.41 -24.84 13.43
N SER A 32 3.32 -25.48 13.03
CA SER A 32 2.03 -24.83 12.73
C SER A 32 1.38 -24.20 13.98
N TRP A 33 2.16 -23.97 15.05
CA TRP A 33 1.76 -23.78 16.42
C TRP A 33 2.85 -23.07 17.24
N ILE A 34 2.52 -21.93 17.86
CA ILE A 34 3.28 -21.35 18.99
C ILE A 34 2.99 -22.23 20.21
N LEU A 35 4.00 -22.59 21.01
CA LEU A 35 3.77 -23.23 22.30
C LEU A 35 4.69 -22.65 23.37
N GLY A 36 4.09 -22.02 24.38
CA GLY A 36 4.85 -21.44 25.50
C GLY A 36 4.13 -21.54 26.85
N CYS A 37 4.94 -21.62 27.91
CA CYS A 37 4.48 -21.61 29.30
C CYS A 37 4.47 -20.17 29.84
N ALA A 38 3.34 -19.74 30.41
CA ALA A 38 3.30 -18.48 31.15
C ALA A 38 4.18 -18.57 32.41
N THR A 39 4.96 -17.52 32.69
CA THR A 39 5.82 -17.46 33.87
C THR A 39 5.04 -17.50 35.20
N GLU A 40 3.77 -17.10 35.19
CA GLU A 40 2.87 -17.14 36.35
C GLU A 40 2.03 -18.44 36.46
N GLY A 41 2.29 -19.44 35.62
CA GLY A 41 2.01 -20.84 35.94
C GLY A 41 0.56 -21.32 35.82
N ASP A 42 -0.26 -20.78 34.91
CA ASP A 42 -1.62 -21.31 34.71
C ASP A 42 -2.04 -21.50 33.24
N LEU A 43 -1.25 -21.02 32.28
CA LEU A 43 -1.65 -20.95 30.87
C LEU A 43 -0.59 -21.52 29.93
N LEU A 44 -1.05 -22.28 28.92
CA LEU A 44 -0.32 -22.69 27.74
C LEU A 44 -0.88 -21.95 26.52
N PHE A 45 0.00 -21.33 25.74
CA PHE A 45 -0.37 -20.58 24.53
C PHE A 45 -0.19 -21.44 23.29
N PHE A 46 -1.21 -21.55 22.46
CA PHE A 46 -1.23 -22.29 21.21
C PHE A 46 -1.58 -21.35 20.05
N GLY A 47 -0.60 -20.98 19.22
CA GLY A 47 -0.84 -20.05 18.09
C GLY A 47 -0.83 -20.76 16.74
N ARG A 48 -1.97 -20.97 16.09
CA ARG A 48 -2.06 -21.64 14.79
C ARG A 48 -1.66 -20.70 13.65
N LEU A 49 -0.70 -21.14 12.83
CA LEU A 49 -0.28 -20.43 11.62
C LEU A 49 -1.22 -20.73 10.43
N PRO A 50 -1.30 -19.87 9.41
CA PRO A 50 -2.25 -20.01 8.30
C PRO A 50 -2.19 -21.38 7.61
N ASP A 51 -3.30 -22.14 7.68
CA ASP A 51 -3.63 -23.15 6.68
C ASP A 51 -4.63 -22.51 5.70
N SER A 52 -4.36 -22.62 4.41
CA SER A 52 -5.28 -22.16 3.36
C SER A 52 -6.61 -22.94 3.40
N ALA A 53 -7.58 -22.48 4.21
CA ALA A 53 -8.94 -23.00 4.17
C ALA A 53 -9.99 -22.01 4.71
N THR A 54 -10.96 -21.73 3.84
CA THR A 54 -12.15 -20.86 3.98
C THR A 54 -13.16 -21.36 5.02
N GLY A 55 -13.77 -20.44 5.78
CA GLY A 55 -15.01 -20.70 6.55
C GLY A 55 -15.45 -19.53 7.43
N ASP A 56 -16.70 -19.08 7.22
CA ASP A 56 -17.41 -17.93 7.85
C ASP A 56 -17.72 -18.13 9.35
N PHE A 57 -17.24 -17.24 10.24
CA PHE A 57 -17.73 -17.08 11.63
C PHE A 57 -17.41 -15.67 12.20
N GLU A 58 -18.19 -15.22 13.19
CA GLU A 58 -18.28 -13.84 13.73
C GLU A 58 -17.07 -13.33 14.56
N GLU A 59 -16.96 -11.99 14.62
CA GLU A 59 -15.82 -11.13 14.97
C GLU A 59 -15.61 -10.84 16.48
N ALA A 60 -14.35 -10.72 16.95
CA ALA A 60 -14.02 -10.06 18.24
C ALA A 60 -12.55 -9.57 18.33
N VAL A 61 -12.32 -8.42 18.99
CA VAL A 61 -11.00 -7.80 19.28
C VAL A 61 -10.62 -8.03 20.75
N LEU A 62 -9.40 -8.50 21.08
CA LEU A 62 -8.99 -8.76 22.47
C LEU A 62 -8.16 -7.66 23.13
N ASN A 63 -8.52 -7.39 24.39
CA ASN A 63 -7.66 -6.89 25.47
C ASN A 63 -7.75 -7.88 26.64
N VAL A 64 -6.63 -8.28 27.23
CA VAL A 64 -6.56 -9.24 28.35
C VAL A 64 -6.10 -8.51 29.60
N GLY A 65 -6.90 -8.51 30.67
CA GLY A 65 -6.54 -7.95 31.98
C GLY A 65 -7.09 -8.76 33.16
N GLN A 66 -6.48 -8.60 34.34
CA GLN A 66 -6.82 -9.35 35.57
C GLN A 66 -7.57 -8.45 36.58
N ARG A 67 -8.66 -8.95 37.21
CA ARG A 67 -9.32 -8.25 38.33
C ARG A 67 -9.57 -9.21 39.50
N HIS A 68 -9.37 -8.72 40.72
CA HIS A 68 -9.62 -9.47 41.95
C HIS A 68 -11.03 -9.17 42.49
N GLU A 69 -11.90 -10.18 42.57
CA GLU A 69 -13.17 -10.11 43.29
C GLU A 69 -13.35 -11.30 44.24
N ARG A 70 -13.67 -11.01 45.51
CA ARG A 70 -14.06 -11.99 46.55
C ARG A 70 -13.16 -13.24 46.65
N GLY A 71 -11.83 -13.04 46.60
CA GLY A 71 -10.87 -14.12 46.78
C GLY A 71 -10.79 -15.12 45.60
N ARG A 72 -11.42 -14.81 44.46
CA ARG A 72 -11.23 -15.55 43.20
C ARG A 72 -10.55 -14.64 42.18
N ARG A 73 -9.57 -15.19 41.45
CA ARG A 73 -8.96 -14.53 40.30
C ARG A 73 -9.92 -14.67 39.12
N LEU A 74 -10.37 -13.56 38.55
CA LEU A 74 -11.20 -13.55 37.33
C LEU A 74 -10.43 -12.83 36.23
N PHE A 75 -10.32 -13.47 35.07
CA PHE A 75 -9.81 -12.87 33.84
C PHE A 75 -10.95 -12.09 33.18
N HIS A 76 -10.74 -10.83 32.81
CA HIS A 76 -11.73 -10.04 32.08
C HIS A 76 -11.21 -9.73 30.68
N VAL A 77 -12.06 -9.97 29.68
CA VAL A 77 -11.89 -9.45 28.32
C VAL A 77 -12.83 -8.26 28.18
N GLY A 78 -12.32 -7.09 27.81
CA GLY A 78 -13.11 -5.85 27.72
C GLY A 78 -12.60 -4.90 26.64
N VAL A 79 -13.52 -4.40 25.81
CA VAL A 79 -13.27 -3.48 24.70
C VAL A 79 -13.08 -2.05 25.24
N ALA A 80 -11.86 -1.50 25.16
CA ALA A 80 -11.62 -0.07 25.34
C ALA A 80 -10.29 0.38 24.73
N ALA A 81 -10.32 1.51 24.01
CA ALA A 81 -9.17 2.19 23.46
C ALA A 81 -8.45 3.03 24.55
N ARG A 82 -7.12 2.94 24.66
CA ARG A 82 -6.30 4.03 25.21
C ARG A 82 -4.86 4.05 24.70
N ARG A 83 -4.35 5.28 24.70
CA ARG A 83 -3.12 5.81 24.12
C ARG A 83 -2.03 5.84 25.20
N GLU A 84 -0.87 5.23 24.98
CA GLU A 84 0.47 5.68 25.42
C GLU A 84 1.56 4.68 24.95
N PRO A 85 2.82 5.12 24.77
CA PRO A 85 3.90 4.32 24.15
C PRO A 85 4.59 3.37 25.15
N ILE A 86 4.98 2.18 24.68
CA ILE A 86 5.59 1.10 25.47
C ILE A 86 7.13 1.17 25.40
N VAL A 87 7.80 1.03 26.55
CA VAL A 87 9.27 0.88 26.68
C VAL A 87 9.59 -0.57 27.06
N ALA A 88 10.57 -1.19 26.40
CA ALA A 88 10.95 -2.60 26.60
C ALA A 88 11.67 -2.84 27.95
N PRO A 89 11.38 -3.92 28.71
CA PRO A 89 12.10 -4.28 29.93
C PRO A 89 13.40 -5.06 29.66
N ASP A 90 14.36 -4.91 30.56
CA ASP A 90 15.70 -5.50 30.50
C ASP A 90 15.72 -6.99 30.93
N SER A 91 16.14 -7.87 30.02
CA SER A 91 16.12 -9.34 30.16
C SER A 91 16.99 -9.88 31.32
N ALA A 92 17.95 -9.11 31.82
CA ALA A 92 18.85 -9.57 32.87
C ALA A 92 18.25 -9.55 34.30
N LYS A 93 17.16 -8.81 34.53
CA LYS A 93 16.53 -8.68 35.86
C LYS A 93 15.54 -9.79 36.24
N LEU A 94 14.99 -10.51 35.26
CA LEU A 94 13.98 -11.55 35.50
C LEU A 94 14.53 -12.84 36.13
N ALA A 95 15.86 -13.03 36.14
CA ALA A 95 16.49 -14.24 36.66
C ALA A 95 16.85 -14.18 38.16
N THR A 96 16.87 -12.99 38.77
CA THR A 96 17.39 -12.80 40.14
C THR A 96 16.33 -12.54 41.22
N ASP A 97 15.11 -12.15 40.85
CA ASP A 97 14.06 -11.76 41.82
C ASP A 97 13.00 -12.86 42.04
N ALA A 98 13.41 -14.13 41.97
CA ALA A 98 12.49 -15.27 42.17
C ALA A 98 12.13 -15.56 43.64
N GLU A 99 12.67 -14.79 44.61
CA GLU A 99 12.40 -15.04 46.04
C GLU A 99 11.50 -14.03 46.75
N ASP A 100 11.36 -12.76 46.34
CA ASP A 100 10.39 -11.86 46.98
C ASP A 100 10.09 -10.62 46.11
N GLY A 101 8.96 -10.61 45.39
CA GLY A 101 8.44 -9.41 44.70
C GLY A 101 7.74 -9.69 43.36
N VAL A 102 6.47 -9.26 43.26
CA VAL A 102 5.62 -9.40 42.06
C VAL A 102 5.99 -8.31 41.03
N PRO A 103 6.35 -8.65 39.77
CA PRO A 103 6.47 -7.67 38.68
C PRO A 103 5.10 -7.12 38.24
N ASP A 104 5.10 -5.88 37.76
CA ASP A 104 3.91 -5.07 37.41
C ASP A 104 2.96 -5.72 36.38
N ALA A 105 1.67 -5.42 36.51
CA ALA A 105 0.52 -6.17 36.01
C ALA A 105 0.20 -6.07 34.49
N ASP A 106 1.10 -5.51 33.68
CA ASP A 106 0.85 -5.23 32.24
C ASP A 106 1.57 -6.18 31.26
N HIS A 107 2.32 -7.18 31.74
CA HIS A 107 3.21 -7.98 30.89
C HIS A 107 3.10 -9.49 31.13
N LEU A 108 2.16 -10.14 30.44
CA LEU A 108 2.14 -11.60 30.36
C LEU A 108 3.38 -12.08 29.59
N CYS A 109 4.33 -12.68 30.30
CA CYS A 109 5.56 -13.23 29.73
C CYS A 109 5.37 -14.72 29.41
N ILE A 110 5.83 -15.13 28.23
CA ILE A 110 5.80 -16.51 27.77
C ILE A 110 7.23 -17.02 27.52
N VAL A 111 7.47 -18.27 27.90
CA VAL A 111 8.71 -18.97 27.55
C VAL A 111 8.41 -19.97 26.44
N HIS A 112 9.06 -19.81 25.29
CA HIS A 112 8.84 -20.64 24.09
C HIS A 112 10.15 -20.94 23.35
N ALA A 113 10.14 -22.01 22.56
CA ALA A 113 11.26 -22.40 21.70
C ALA A 113 10.99 -22.00 20.24
N VAL A 114 11.84 -21.14 19.70
CA VAL A 114 11.84 -20.69 18.30
C VAL A 114 13.21 -20.95 17.67
N GLN A 115 13.40 -20.77 16.37
CA GLN A 115 14.69 -21.05 15.70
C GLN A 115 15.89 -20.28 16.29
N LYS A 116 15.65 -19.16 16.99
CA LYS A 116 16.68 -18.39 17.70
C LYS A 116 17.09 -19.03 19.05
N GLY A 117 16.39 -20.05 19.52
CA GLY A 117 16.56 -20.69 20.82
C GLY A 117 15.31 -20.62 21.69
N VAL A 118 15.45 -21.01 22.96
CA VAL A 118 14.41 -20.82 23.98
C VAL A 118 14.48 -19.39 24.52
N LEU A 119 13.37 -18.66 24.38
CA LEU A 119 13.28 -17.24 24.73
C LEU A 119 12.17 -17.01 25.76
N ALA A 120 12.37 -16.00 26.62
CA ALA A 120 11.31 -15.41 27.43
C ALA A 120 10.96 -14.03 26.85
N GLN A 121 9.72 -13.85 26.38
CA GLN A 121 9.28 -12.64 25.70
C GLN A 121 7.86 -12.27 26.14
N SER A 122 7.46 -11.02 25.96
CA SER A 122 6.06 -10.65 26.18
C SER A 122 5.16 -11.35 25.16
N LEU A 123 3.91 -11.61 25.54
CA LEU A 123 2.90 -12.14 24.62
C LEU A 123 2.73 -11.20 23.41
N ALA A 124 2.73 -9.88 23.63
CA ALA A 124 2.56 -8.90 22.56
C ALA A 124 3.68 -8.95 21.50
N GLU A 125 4.95 -8.99 21.92
CA GLU A 125 6.08 -9.16 21.02
C GLU A 125 6.01 -10.48 20.28
N THR A 126 5.63 -11.55 20.97
CA THR A 126 5.49 -12.89 20.37
C THR A 126 4.41 -12.91 19.28
N LEU A 127 3.25 -12.28 19.55
CA LEU A 127 2.17 -12.19 18.56
C LEU A 127 2.55 -11.32 17.37
N ALA A 128 3.31 -10.25 17.59
CA ALA A 128 3.82 -9.38 16.53
C ALA A 128 4.88 -10.07 15.65
N GLU A 129 5.74 -10.91 16.23
CA GLU A 129 6.78 -11.65 15.50
C GLU A 129 6.22 -12.84 14.73
N LEU A 130 5.26 -13.57 15.32
CA LEU A 130 4.80 -14.86 14.79
C LEU A 130 3.50 -14.78 13.96
N GLU A 131 2.74 -13.68 14.04
CA GLU A 131 1.53 -13.43 13.24
C GLU A 131 0.56 -14.65 13.11
N PRO A 132 0.09 -15.26 14.22
CA PRO A 132 -0.82 -16.42 14.15
C PRO A 132 -2.22 -16.00 13.67
N ASP A 133 -2.90 -16.87 12.91
CA ASP A 133 -4.30 -16.65 12.48
C ASP A 133 -5.31 -16.99 13.58
N GLU A 134 -4.93 -17.88 14.50
CA GLU A 134 -5.73 -18.25 15.67
C GLU A 134 -4.83 -18.41 16.89
N ILE A 135 -5.26 -17.88 18.04
CA ILE A 135 -4.62 -18.03 19.34
C ILE A 135 -5.59 -18.79 20.24
N GLN A 136 -5.18 -19.97 20.68
CA GLN A 136 -5.87 -20.75 21.70
C GLN A 136 -5.04 -20.72 22.98
N VAL A 137 -5.68 -20.46 24.11
CA VAL A 137 -5.06 -20.49 25.44
C VAL A 137 -5.68 -21.62 26.22
N TYR A 138 -4.85 -22.56 26.66
CA TYR A 138 -5.25 -23.70 27.46
C TYR A 138 -4.76 -23.54 28.90
N THR A 139 -5.42 -24.20 29.84
CA THR A 139 -4.83 -24.52 31.13
C THR A 139 -4.63 -26.03 31.22
N VAL A 140 -3.65 -26.44 32.03
CA VAL A 140 -3.45 -27.85 32.37
C VAL A 140 -4.23 -28.14 33.66
N ASP A 141 -5.08 -29.14 33.69
CA ASP A 141 -5.88 -29.52 34.85
C ASP A 141 -5.06 -30.41 35.82
N VAL A 142 -4.04 -29.79 36.40
CA VAL A 142 -3.18 -30.33 37.47
C VAL A 142 -3.10 -29.33 38.63
N ASP A 143 -2.53 -29.74 39.77
CA ASP A 143 -2.39 -28.85 40.92
C ASP A 143 -1.44 -27.67 40.63
N VAL A 144 -1.63 -26.58 41.38
CA VAL A 144 -0.91 -25.30 41.17
C VAL A 144 0.60 -25.46 41.38
N GLU A 145 1.04 -26.36 42.25
CA GLU A 145 2.46 -26.59 42.52
C GLU A 145 3.15 -27.24 41.32
N THR A 146 2.48 -28.21 40.69
CA THR A 146 2.91 -28.85 39.44
C THR A 146 3.04 -27.84 38.31
N LYS A 147 2.07 -26.94 38.13
CA LYS A 147 2.16 -25.91 37.08
C LYS A 147 3.30 -24.92 37.32
N ARG A 148 3.53 -24.52 38.57
CA ARG A 148 4.67 -23.66 38.96
C ARG A 148 6.01 -24.36 38.72
N ALA A 149 6.08 -25.66 38.98
CA ALA A 149 7.28 -26.46 38.69
C ALA A 149 7.55 -26.50 37.18
N ALA A 150 6.52 -26.68 36.35
CA ALA A 150 6.63 -26.62 34.89
C ALA A 150 7.10 -25.25 34.37
N ALA A 151 6.57 -24.15 34.93
CA ALA A 151 7.01 -22.80 34.58
C ALA A 151 8.48 -22.54 34.95
N ARG A 152 8.91 -22.96 36.16
CA ARG A 152 10.32 -22.89 36.58
C ARG A 152 11.24 -23.72 35.69
N PHE A 153 10.79 -24.90 35.27
CA PHE A 153 11.54 -25.72 34.32
C PHE A 153 11.74 -24.96 33.01
N ALA A 154 10.67 -24.42 32.41
CA ALA A 154 10.76 -23.69 31.15
C ALA A 154 11.70 -22.47 31.26
N LEU A 155 11.58 -21.68 32.33
CA LEU A 155 12.47 -20.54 32.59
C LEU A 155 13.94 -20.95 32.70
N ALA A 156 14.24 -22.08 33.34
CA ALA A 156 15.60 -22.60 33.44
C ALA A 156 16.21 -23.03 32.09
N LYS A 157 15.39 -23.14 31.03
CA LYS A 157 15.83 -23.48 29.67
C LYS A 157 16.01 -22.28 28.76
N VAL A 158 15.78 -21.04 29.21
CA VAL A 158 16.05 -19.84 28.42
C VAL A 158 17.53 -19.82 28.00
N ASN A 159 17.79 -19.48 26.74
CA ASN A 159 19.08 -19.57 26.04
C ASN A 159 19.53 -20.98 25.61
N CYS A 160 18.77 -22.04 25.90
CA CYS A 160 19.01 -23.33 25.25
C CYS A 160 18.79 -23.22 23.73
N ALA A 161 19.50 -24.04 22.96
CA ALA A 161 19.38 -24.06 21.52
C ALA A 161 17.99 -24.53 21.07
N TYR A 162 17.62 -24.21 19.83
CA TYR A 162 16.45 -24.79 19.20
C TYR A 162 16.77 -26.21 18.73
N ASN A 163 15.87 -27.16 18.99
CA ASN A 163 16.05 -28.53 18.50
C ASN A 163 15.79 -28.58 16.99
N ASP A 164 16.84 -28.39 16.20
CA ASP A 164 16.81 -28.30 14.73
C ASP A 164 16.76 -29.65 14.02
N ILE A 165 16.77 -30.76 14.75
CA ILE A 165 16.63 -32.12 14.19
C ILE A 165 15.43 -32.86 14.77
N PHE A 166 14.67 -32.20 15.64
CA PHE A 166 13.51 -32.75 16.36
C PHE A 166 13.84 -34.05 17.13
N SER A 167 15.07 -34.16 17.64
CA SER A 167 15.52 -35.37 18.35
C SER A 167 14.70 -35.61 19.61
N LYS A 168 14.36 -36.86 19.92
CA LYS A 168 13.62 -37.23 21.14
C LYS A 168 14.40 -36.95 22.42
N GLU A 169 15.74 -36.93 22.37
CA GLU A 169 16.59 -36.65 23.52
C GLU A 169 16.73 -35.15 23.85
N CYS A 170 15.96 -34.27 23.20
CA CYS A 170 16.05 -32.81 23.38
C CYS A 170 17.48 -32.28 23.12
N ARG A 171 18.00 -32.61 21.93
CA ARG A 171 19.32 -32.19 21.45
C ARG A 171 19.30 -31.66 20.01
N ASP A 172 20.13 -30.67 19.73
CA ASP A 172 20.32 -30.16 18.37
C ASP A 172 21.27 -31.07 17.55
N SER A 173 21.47 -30.72 16.28
CA SER A 173 22.42 -31.39 15.38
C SER A 173 23.88 -31.34 15.85
N GLY A 174 24.22 -30.40 16.74
CA GLY A 174 25.52 -30.30 17.40
C GLY A 174 25.66 -31.16 18.66
N GLY A 175 24.56 -31.77 19.12
CA GLY A 175 24.50 -32.57 20.34
C GLY A 175 24.35 -31.75 21.62
N ALA A 176 24.14 -30.44 21.55
CA ALA A 176 23.86 -29.58 22.69
C ALA A 176 22.42 -29.75 23.17
N GLU A 177 22.14 -29.40 24.43
CA GLU A 177 20.77 -29.39 24.95
C GLU A 177 19.92 -28.37 24.19
N ALA A 178 18.78 -28.84 23.66
CA ALA A 178 17.95 -28.06 22.77
C ALA A 178 16.48 -28.48 22.86
N TYR A 179 15.56 -27.55 22.62
CA TYR A 179 14.13 -27.82 22.72
C TYR A 179 13.39 -27.42 21.45
N TYR A 180 12.45 -28.28 21.03
CA TYR A 180 11.36 -27.92 20.13
C TYR A 180 10.17 -27.41 20.95
N CYS A 181 9.28 -26.60 20.36
CA CYS A 181 8.19 -25.93 21.08
C CYS A 181 7.30 -26.90 21.86
N SER A 182 6.93 -28.05 21.27
CA SER A 182 6.15 -29.09 21.96
C SER A 182 6.95 -29.86 23.02
N GLN A 183 8.23 -30.10 22.79
CA GLN A 183 9.11 -30.80 23.73
C GLN A 183 9.33 -30.01 25.02
N LEU A 184 9.47 -28.68 24.90
CA LEU A 184 9.62 -27.80 26.06
C LEU A 184 8.45 -27.98 27.04
N VAL A 185 7.23 -28.13 26.53
CA VAL A 185 6.03 -28.34 27.35
C VAL A 185 5.91 -29.77 27.83
N THR A 186 6.14 -30.78 26.97
CA THR A 186 6.03 -32.18 27.42
C THR A 186 7.07 -32.51 28.49
N GLU A 187 8.29 -31.98 28.38
CA GLU A 187 9.33 -32.17 29.40
C GLU A 187 9.02 -31.41 30.69
N ALA A 188 8.48 -30.19 30.60
CA ALA A 188 8.07 -29.42 31.79
C ALA A 188 7.02 -30.15 32.65
N TYR A 189 6.20 -31.00 32.03
CA TYR A 189 5.11 -31.75 32.68
C TYR A 189 5.35 -33.27 32.74
N LYS A 190 6.56 -33.76 32.49
CA LYS A 190 6.89 -35.20 32.37
C LYS A 190 6.57 -36.05 33.61
N GLY A 191 6.40 -35.43 34.77
CA GLY A 191 5.99 -36.10 36.03
C GLY A 191 4.53 -35.89 36.44
N ALA A 192 3.74 -35.14 35.68
CA ALA A 192 2.39 -34.68 36.05
C ALA A 192 1.25 -35.53 35.48
N ASP A 193 1.58 -36.60 34.74
CA ASP A 193 0.63 -37.49 34.09
C ASP A 193 -0.45 -36.74 33.27
N VAL A 194 -0.02 -35.79 32.43
CA VAL A 194 -0.94 -34.93 31.65
C VAL A 194 -1.66 -35.69 30.52
N GLY A 195 -1.17 -36.88 30.17
CA GLY A 195 -1.76 -37.71 29.12
C GLY A 195 -1.52 -37.17 27.71
N PHE A 196 -0.37 -36.54 27.45
CA PHE A 196 -0.01 -36.09 26.11
C PHE A 196 0.05 -37.27 25.13
N PRO A 197 -0.74 -37.26 24.04
CA PRO A 197 -0.77 -38.39 23.11
C PRO A 197 0.59 -38.61 22.43
N PRO A 198 1.00 -39.87 22.20
CA PRO A 198 2.21 -40.16 21.45
C PRO A 198 2.05 -39.66 20.00
N HIS A 199 3.09 -39.01 19.47
CA HIS A 199 3.15 -38.58 18.09
C HIS A 199 4.32 -39.24 17.38
N LYS A 200 4.09 -39.76 16.17
CA LYS A 200 5.15 -40.26 15.29
C LYS A 200 5.45 -39.22 14.23
N MET A 201 6.72 -38.83 14.13
CA MET A 201 7.12 -37.78 13.20
C MET A 201 6.93 -38.22 11.75
N SER A 202 6.35 -37.33 10.94
CA SER A 202 6.11 -37.55 9.51
C SER A 202 6.58 -36.34 8.71
N PHE A 203 7.35 -36.59 7.65
CA PHE A 203 8.02 -35.55 6.84
C PHE A 203 7.58 -35.60 5.36
N GLY A 204 6.38 -36.10 5.09
CA GLY A 204 5.85 -36.34 3.74
C GLY A 204 4.41 -35.85 3.55
N GLY A 205 4.01 -35.69 2.29
CA GLY A 205 2.62 -35.36 1.90
C GLY A 205 1.68 -36.58 1.95
N LYS A 206 0.45 -36.44 1.44
CA LYS A 206 -0.60 -37.50 1.43
C LYS A 206 -0.17 -38.84 0.78
N ASN A 207 0.94 -38.85 0.07
CA ASN A 207 1.45 -40.00 -0.70
C ASN A 207 2.42 -40.86 0.12
N GLY A 208 2.80 -40.45 1.34
CA GLY A 208 3.67 -41.20 2.25
C GLY A 208 5.17 -41.10 1.96
N GLU A 209 5.58 -40.52 0.83
CA GLU A 209 6.98 -40.24 0.53
C GLU A 209 7.47 -38.99 1.26
N VAL A 210 8.72 -39.04 1.76
CA VAL A 210 9.38 -37.91 2.43
C VAL A 210 9.63 -36.79 1.42
N ASP A 211 9.26 -35.56 1.78
CA ASP A 211 9.48 -34.40 0.92
C ASP A 211 11.00 -34.23 0.64
N PRO A 212 11.41 -34.02 -0.62
CA PRO A 212 12.81 -33.76 -0.97
C PRO A 212 13.48 -32.65 -0.14
N TYR A 213 12.71 -31.67 0.33
CA TYR A 213 13.19 -30.64 1.25
C TYR A 213 13.78 -31.24 2.53
N TRP A 214 13.08 -32.16 3.19
CA TRP A 214 13.50 -32.74 4.46
C TRP A 214 14.71 -33.65 4.29
N ILE A 215 14.80 -34.35 3.16
CA ILE A 215 15.99 -35.14 2.81
C ILE A 215 17.23 -34.24 2.78
N GLU A 216 17.14 -33.11 2.07
CA GLU A 216 18.24 -32.15 1.98
C GLU A 216 18.54 -31.46 3.32
N TYR A 217 17.48 -31.08 4.06
CA TYR A 217 17.57 -30.42 5.37
C TYR A 217 18.37 -31.24 6.39
N TYR A 218 18.07 -32.54 6.49
CA TYR A 218 18.75 -33.46 7.40
C TYR A 218 20.13 -33.87 6.88
N ARG A 219 20.31 -34.00 5.56
CA ARG A 219 21.63 -34.25 4.94
C ARG A 219 22.64 -33.17 5.30
N GLN A 220 22.26 -31.90 5.24
CA GLN A 220 23.13 -30.77 5.61
C GLN A 220 23.56 -30.80 7.08
N ARG A 221 22.73 -31.41 7.94
CA ARG A 221 22.96 -31.57 9.38
C ARG A 221 23.64 -32.89 9.75
N LYS A 222 24.00 -33.71 8.75
CA LYS A 222 24.61 -35.03 8.91
C LYS A 222 23.75 -36.00 9.72
N CYS A 223 22.43 -35.86 9.63
CA CYS A 223 21.45 -36.70 10.31
C CYS A 223 20.54 -37.42 9.30
N THR A 224 19.89 -38.50 9.72
CA THR A 224 18.82 -39.15 8.95
C THR A 224 17.48 -38.50 9.28
N VAL A 225 16.56 -38.46 8.32
CA VAL A 225 15.18 -37.99 8.56
C VAL A 225 14.50 -38.99 9.53
N PRO A 226 14.03 -38.55 10.71
CA PRO A 226 13.55 -39.44 11.77
C PRO A 226 12.07 -39.83 11.53
N VAL A 227 11.78 -40.40 10.36
CA VAL A 227 10.43 -40.81 9.98
C VAL A 227 9.95 -41.95 10.87
N GLY A 228 8.80 -41.78 11.52
CA GLY A 228 8.18 -42.80 12.36
C GLY A 228 8.78 -42.94 13.76
N GLU A 229 9.81 -42.16 14.09
CA GLU A 229 10.33 -42.05 15.46
C GLU A 229 9.34 -41.32 16.37
N GLU A 230 9.46 -41.57 17.67
CA GLU A 230 8.68 -40.86 18.69
C GLU A 230 9.08 -39.39 18.73
N GLY A 231 8.08 -38.52 18.70
CA GLY A 231 8.25 -37.09 18.84
C GLY A 231 7.05 -36.47 19.54
N SER A 232 7.02 -35.15 19.55
CA SER A 232 5.88 -34.36 19.98
C SER A 232 5.51 -33.38 18.87
N HIS A 233 4.21 -33.15 18.69
CA HIS A 233 3.70 -32.18 17.73
C HIS A 233 2.67 -31.31 18.45
N PRO A 234 2.77 -29.98 18.38
CA PRO A 234 1.87 -29.11 19.15
C PRO A 234 0.38 -29.37 18.87
N GLY A 235 0.01 -29.60 17.61
CA GLY A 235 -1.37 -29.96 17.22
C GLY A 235 -1.87 -31.31 17.74
N LYS A 236 -0.98 -32.17 18.27
CA LYS A 236 -1.35 -33.39 19.00
C LYS A 236 -1.42 -33.18 20.51
N LEU A 237 -0.69 -32.21 21.05
CA LEU A 237 -0.72 -31.93 22.48
C LEU A 237 -2.09 -31.43 22.93
N VAL A 238 -2.80 -30.65 22.11
CA VAL A 238 -4.16 -30.15 22.41
C VAL A 238 -5.20 -31.25 22.60
N GLU A 239 -4.93 -32.48 22.14
CA GLU A 239 -5.80 -33.65 22.32
C GLU A 239 -5.64 -34.29 23.73
N ALA A 240 -4.75 -33.78 24.58
CA ALA A 240 -4.51 -34.32 25.92
C ALA A 240 -5.71 -34.11 26.85
N GLU A 241 -6.10 -35.16 27.60
CA GLU A 241 -7.30 -35.15 28.45
C GLU A 241 -7.28 -34.10 29.56
N LYS A 242 -6.09 -33.76 30.07
CA LYS A 242 -5.91 -32.74 31.11
C LYS A 242 -5.67 -31.33 30.55
N LEU A 243 -5.94 -31.07 29.28
CA LEU A 243 -5.92 -29.71 28.73
C LEU A 243 -7.35 -29.17 28.58
N THR A 244 -7.62 -28.07 29.27
CA THR A 244 -8.88 -27.34 29.12
C THR A 244 -8.62 -26.02 28.40
N MET A 245 -9.20 -25.88 27.21
CA MET A 245 -9.19 -24.61 26.47
C MET A 245 -9.95 -23.55 27.28
N ARG A 246 -9.29 -22.42 27.54
CA ARG A 246 -9.85 -21.26 28.26
C ARG A 246 -10.32 -20.18 27.29
N ILE A 247 -9.55 -19.95 26.24
CA ILE A 247 -9.78 -18.88 25.27
C ILE A 247 -9.42 -19.44 23.88
N SER A 248 -10.23 -19.12 22.86
CA SER A 248 -9.82 -19.20 21.45
C SER A 248 -10.19 -17.88 20.77
N VAL A 249 -9.27 -17.38 19.96
CA VAL A 249 -9.35 -16.09 19.28
C VAL A 249 -8.83 -16.26 17.87
N ARG A 250 -9.57 -15.84 16.84
CA ARG A 250 -8.94 -15.56 15.55
C ARG A 250 -8.37 -14.16 15.54
N VAL A 251 -7.09 -14.06 15.18
CA VAL A 251 -6.43 -12.76 15.03
C VAL A 251 -7.03 -12.09 13.80
N THR A 252 -7.44 -10.82 13.94
CA THR A 252 -8.00 -9.99 12.86
C THR A 252 -7.12 -10.03 11.62
N SER A 253 -7.71 -9.81 10.43
CA SER A 253 -6.97 -9.80 9.16
C SER A 253 -5.67 -8.99 9.28
N LYS A 254 -4.60 -9.46 8.62
CA LYS A 254 -3.29 -8.78 8.63
C LYS A 254 -3.41 -7.28 8.33
N LEU A 255 -4.39 -6.93 7.50
CA LEU A 255 -4.79 -5.55 7.19
C LEU A 255 -5.09 -4.72 8.44
N VAL A 256 -5.90 -5.22 9.38
CA VAL A 256 -6.24 -4.51 10.63
C VAL A 256 -4.99 -4.27 11.49
N SER A 257 -4.08 -5.25 11.55
CA SER A 257 -2.85 -5.13 12.33
C SER A 257 -1.89 -4.06 11.78
N SER A 258 -1.68 -4.04 10.46
CA SER A 258 -0.83 -3.04 9.79
C SER A 258 -1.43 -1.64 9.84
N LEU A 259 -2.76 -1.54 9.72
CA LEU A 259 -3.49 -0.28 9.86
C LEU A 259 -3.39 0.31 11.27
N ALA A 260 -3.37 -0.54 12.29
CA ALA A 260 -3.18 -0.15 13.68
C ALA A 260 -1.73 0.21 14.01
N ASN A 261 -0.74 -0.49 13.42
CA ASN A 261 0.69 -0.27 13.67
C ASN A 261 1.45 0.17 12.40
N ARG A 262 1.19 1.41 11.98
CA ARG A 262 1.77 1.99 10.75
C ARG A 262 3.29 2.12 10.80
N ALA A 263 3.87 2.38 11.98
CA ALA A 263 5.32 2.41 12.16
C ALA A 263 5.95 1.04 11.86
N ALA A 264 5.31 -0.06 12.29
CA ALA A 264 5.77 -1.41 11.93
C ALA A 264 5.57 -1.71 10.44
N ALA A 265 4.50 -1.22 9.81
CA ALA A 265 4.30 -1.38 8.36
C ALA A 265 5.44 -0.72 7.55
N LEU A 266 5.95 0.42 8.01
CA LEU A 266 7.10 1.10 7.40
C LEU A 266 8.45 0.38 7.57
N GLN A 267 8.55 -0.63 8.45
CA GLN A 267 9.75 -1.47 8.55
C GLN A 267 9.84 -2.50 7.42
N ARG A 268 8.69 -2.87 6.82
CA ARG A 268 8.59 -3.76 5.66
C ARG A 268 7.84 -3.04 4.53
N PRO A 269 8.44 -1.97 3.97
CA PRO A 269 7.72 -1.01 3.14
C PRO A 269 7.50 -1.53 1.70
N HIS A 270 8.14 -2.63 1.31
CA HIS A 270 7.93 -3.26 0.00
C HIS A 270 6.80 -4.30 0.06
N TRP A 271 6.12 -4.51 -1.08
CA TRP A 271 5.10 -5.53 -1.24
C TRP A 271 5.43 -6.38 -2.47
N ILE A 272 5.84 -7.63 -2.29
CA ILE A 272 6.27 -8.47 -3.42
C ILE A 272 5.70 -9.87 -3.22
N GLY A 273 5.06 -10.43 -4.25
CA GLY A 273 4.52 -11.79 -4.18
C GLY A 273 3.43 -11.95 -3.11
N GLY A 274 2.65 -10.88 -2.86
CA GLY A 274 1.56 -10.92 -1.87
C GLY A 274 2.01 -10.86 -0.41
N SER A 275 3.22 -10.39 -0.13
CA SER A 275 3.74 -10.26 1.24
C SER A 275 4.52 -8.97 1.44
N ALA A 276 4.56 -8.51 2.70
CA ALA A 276 5.46 -7.46 3.16
C ALA A 276 6.91 -7.94 3.08
N VAL A 277 7.81 -7.14 2.49
CA VAL A 277 9.22 -7.52 2.35
C VAL A 277 10.13 -6.41 2.86
N GLU A 278 11.15 -6.80 3.61
CA GLU A 278 12.33 -5.98 3.89
C GLU A 278 13.39 -6.27 2.82
N LEU A 279 13.86 -5.24 2.13
CA LEU A 279 14.98 -5.34 1.19
C LEU A 279 16.19 -4.61 1.76
N ARG A 280 17.39 -5.06 1.39
CA ARG A 280 18.66 -4.46 1.81
C ARG A 280 19.57 -4.22 0.61
N GLY A 281 20.56 -3.35 0.77
CA GLY A 281 21.63 -3.14 -0.21
C GLY A 281 21.37 -2.07 -1.27
N GLY A 282 20.17 -1.48 -1.31
CA GLY A 282 19.94 -0.25 -2.07
C GLY A 282 20.13 1.01 -1.23
N THR A 283 20.10 2.17 -1.89
CA THR A 283 20.25 3.47 -1.21
C THR A 283 19.12 3.68 -0.20
N GLU A 284 19.51 4.01 1.02
CA GLU A 284 18.58 4.30 2.11
C GLU A 284 18.09 5.75 2.06
N PHE A 285 16.84 5.95 2.44
CA PHE A 285 16.24 7.27 2.59
C PHE A 285 15.37 7.31 3.85
N ASP A 286 15.28 8.50 4.45
CA ASP A 286 14.44 8.73 5.61
C ASP A 286 12.99 8.98 5.16
N VAL A 287 12.05 8.33 5.83
CA VAL A 287 10.62 8.63 5.73
C VAL A 287 10.30 9.62 6.82
N VAL A 288 9.99 10.85 6.43
CA VAL A 288 9.79 11.98 7.34
C VAL A 288 8.30 12.30 7.44
N GLN A 289 7.79 12.42 8.65
CA GLN A 289 6.42 12.82 8.90
C GLN A 289 6.27 14.35 8.73
N PRO A 290 5.52 14.86 7.74
CA PRO A 290 5.52 16.30 7.43
C PRO A 290 5.00 17.20 8.56
N ARG A 291 4.05 16.70 9.36
CA ARG A 291 3.43 17.47 10.45
C ARG A 291 4.38 17.81 11.60
N SER A 292 5.41 17.00 11.82
CA SER A 292 6.32 17.11 12.97
C SER A 292 7.78 17.28 12.55
N GLY A 293 8.12 16.90 11.33
CA GLY A 293 9.50 16.84 10.83
C GLY A 293 10.29 15.64 11.38
N SER A 294 9.66 14.72 12.12
CA SER A 294 10.34 13.54 12.66
C SER A 294 10.55 12.45 11.61
N VAL A 295 11.70 11.78 11.66
CA VAL A 295 11.93 10.54 10.89
C VAL A 295 11.14 9.41 11.55
N VAL A 296 10.20 8.81 10.82
CA VAL A 296 9.36 7.71 11.30
C VAL A 296 9.88 6.33 10.91
N SER A 297 10.65 6.25 9.83
CA SER A 297 11.33 5.04 9.39
C SER A 297 12.49 5.40 8.47
N ARG A 298 13.39 4.43 8.26
CA ARG A 298 14.44 4.50 7.25
C ARG A 298 14.25 3.31 6.32
N CYS A 299 14.09 3.59 5.03
CA CYS A 299 13.76 2.59 4.03
C CYS A 299 14.93 2.42 3.06
N ALA A 300 15.34 1.18 2.82
CA ALA A 300 16.24 0.86 1.71
C ALA A 300 15.44 0.78 0.41
N GLY A 301 15.86 1.54 -0.60
CA GLY A 301 15.35 1.41 -1.95
C GLY A 301 15.66 0.04 -2.54
N ALA A 302 14.81 -0.45 -3.45
CA ALA A 302 15.08 -1.67 -4.20
C ALA A 302 16.20 -1.40 -5.23
N THR A 303 17.22 -2.25 -5.24
CA THR A 303 18.27 -2.22 -6.26
C THR A 303 17.70 -2.57 -7.63
N ARG A 304 18.50 -2.38 -8.69
CA ARG A 304 18.12 -2.82 -10.05
C ARG A 304 17.73 -4.30 -10.10
N ASP A 305 18.50 -5.17 -9.45
CA ASP A 305 18.25 -6.62 -9.46
C ASP A 305 17.01 -7.00 -8.66
N GLN A 306 16.78 -6.35 -7.51
CA GLN A 306 15.56 -6.56 -6.72
C GLN A 306 14.32 -6.05 -7.46
N THR A 307 14.44 -4.92 -8.16
CA THR A 307 13.38 -4.39 -9.02
C THR A 307 13.09 -5.37 -10.17
N ALA A 308 14.13 -5.94 -10.79
CA ALA A 308 13.98 -6.95 -11.83
C ALA A 308 13.32 -8.23 -11.30
N ALA A 309 13.64 -8.65 -10.06
CA ALA A 309 13.01 -9.79 -9.41
C ALA A 309 11.51 -9.54 -9.16
N ALA A 310 11.13 -8.35 -8.66
CA ALA A 310 9.72 -7.98 -8.48
C ALA A 310 8.94 -7.97 -9.82
N ILE A 311 9.58 -7.49 -10.90
CA ILE A 311 9.01 -7.57 -12.25
C ILE A 311 8.87 -9.03 -12.71
N GLY A 312 9.83 -9.90 -12.38
CA GLY A 312 9.76 -11.34 -12.64
C GLY A 312 8.55 -11.99 -11.95
N VAL A 313 8.29 -11.64 -10.69
CA VAL A 313 7.11 -12.09 -9.94
C VAL A 313 5.82 -11.62 -10.62
N ALA A 314 5.73 -10.34 -10.99
CA ALA A 314 4.59 -9.79 -11.71
C ALA A 314 4.33 -10.54 -13.03
N ARG A 315 5.39 -10.76 -13.80
CA ARG A 315 5.32 -11.46 -15.08
C ARG A 315 4.86 -12.91 -14.94
N ALA A 316 5.28 -13.60 -13.88
CA ALA A 316 4.88 -14.98 -13.63
C ALA A 316 3.39 -15.09 -13.22
N ALA A 317 2.89 -14.13 -12.45
CA ALA A 317 1.50 -14.12 -11.97
C ALA A 317 0.48 -13.62 -13.02
N GLN A 318 0.91 -12.76 -13.95
CA GLN A 318 0.02 -12.09 -14.89
C GLN A 318 -0.82 -13.02 -15.78
N PRO A 319 -0.31 -14.15 -16.34
CA PRO A 319 -1.11 -15.03 -17.19
C PRO A 319 -2.34 -15.60 -16.50
N GLU A 320 -2.21 -16.08 -15.25
CA GLU A 320 -3.34 -16.60 -14.48
C GLU A 320 -4.41 -15.52 -14.29
N TRP A 321 -3.98 -14.29 -13.96
CA TRP A 321 -4.90 -13.17 -13.77
C TRP A 321 -5.63 -12.78 -15.07
N ALA A 322 -4.93 -12.78 -16.20
CA ALA A 322 -5.50 -12.48 -17.50
C ALA A 322 -6.54 -13.52 -17.95
N GLU A 323 -6.33 -14.80 -17.61
CA GLU A 323 -7.24 -15.90 -17.92
C GLU A 323 -8.53 -15.88 -17.09
N ARG A 324 -8.52 -15.23 -15.90
CA ARG A 324 -9.75 -15.10 -15.11
C ARG A 324 -10.84 -14.38 -15.89
N PRO A 325 -12.11 -14.82 -15.82
CA PRO A 325 -13.20 -14.12 -16.48
C PRO A 325 -13.30 -12.65 -16.06
N TRP A 326 -13.70 -11.77 -16.99
CA TRP A 326 -13.84 -10.32 -16.73
C TRP A 326 -14.66 -10.01 -15.48
N LEU A 327 -15.77 -10.72 -15.26
CA LEU A 327 -16.62 -10.52 -14.07
C LEU A 327 -15.92 -10.94 -12.77
N ALA A 328 -15.16 -12.04 -12.78
CA ALA A 328 -14.40 -12.48 -11.61
C ALA A 328 -13.28 -11.48 -11.25
N ARG A 329 -12.67 -10.83 -12.26
CA ARG A 329 -11.76 -9.71 -12.00
C ARG A 329 -12.49 -8.53 -11.38
N GLY A 330 -13.69 -8.22 -11.87
CA GLY A 330 -14.56 -7.19 -11.33
C GLY A 330 -14.98 -7.43 -9.88
N ASP A 331 -15.25 -8.68 -9.50
CA ASP A 331 -15.60 -9.05 -8.13
C ASP A 331 -14.48 -8.75 -7.14
N VAL A 332 -13.23 -9.05 -7.49
CA VAL A 332 -12.06 -8.68 -6.68
C VAL A 332 -11.98 -7.16 -6.50
N LEU A 333 -12.11 -6.37 -7.57
CA LEU A 333 -12.02 -4.91 -7.47
C LEU A 333 -13.16 -4.30 -6.66
N ARG A 334 -14.39 -4.82 -6.78
CA ARG A 334 -15.52 -4.40 -5.94
C ARG A 334 -15.33 -4.78 -4.48
N LYS A 335 -14.75 -5.95 -4.19
CA LYS A 335 -14.39 -6.32 -2.81
C LYS A 335 -13.28 -5.43 -2.26
N THR A 336 -12.29 -5.03 -3.08
CA THR A 336 -11.30 -4.02 -2.70
C THR A 336 -11.97 -2.70 -2.33
N ALA A 337 -12.91 -2.22 -3.15
CA ALA A 337 -13.66 -0.99 -2.85
C ALA A 337 -14.44 -1.09 -1.53
N GLN A 338 -15.07 -2.24 -1.27
CA GLN A 338 -15.75 -2.52 0.00
C GLN A 338 -14.77 -2.43 1.18
N LEU A 339 -13.62 -3.11 1.10
CA LEU A 339 -12.61 -3.11 2.17
C LEU A 339 -12.02 -1.71 2.41
N ILE A 340 -11.80 -0.92 1.36
CA ILE A 340 -11.36 0.48 1.52
C ILE A 340 -12.43 1.29 2.29
N ARG A 341 -13.72 1.08 2.03
CA ARG A 341 -14.80 1.76 2.76
C ARG A 341 -14.88 1.30 4.22
N GLU A 342 -14.74 0.01 4.48
CA GLU A 342 -14.70 -0.58 5.83
C GLU A 342 -13.51 -0.04 6.64
N HIS A 343 -12.38 0.23 5.99
CA HIS A 343 -11.16 0.74 6.60
C HIS A 343 -10.86 2.21 6.23
N LEU A 344 -11.89 3.00 5.92
CA LEU A 344 -11.74 4.39 5.46
C LEU A 344 -10.89 5.20 6.45
N GLU A 345 -11.28 5.21 7.72
CA GLU A 345 -10.64 6.04 8.74
C GLU A 345 -9.15 5.69 8.95
N PRO A 346 -8.75 4.43 9.20
CA PRO A 346 -7.33 4.12 9.39
C PRO A 346 -6.49 4.34 8.12
N LEU A 347 -7.04 4.13 6.92
CA LEU A 347 -6.37 4.47 5.66
C LEU A 347 -6.19 5.99 5.50
N SER A 348 -7.19 6.78 5.87
CA SER A 348 -7.10 8.25 5.84
C SER A 348 -6.10 8.78 6.86
N GLN A 349 -6.00 8.15 8.04
CA GLN A 349 -4.96 8.48 9.01
C GLN A 349 -3.56 8.17 8.47
N ALA A 350 -3.39 7.04 7.76
CA ALA A 350 -2.13 6.70 7.11
C ALA A 350 -1.77 7.72 6.02
N GLU A 351 -2.71 8.11 5.16
CA GLU A 351 -2.49 9.11 4.12
C GLU A 351 -2.15 10.50 4.71
N CYS A 352 -2.86 10.90 5.77
CA CYS A 352 -2.61 12.13 6.52
C CYS A 352 -1.23 12.16 7.17
N GLU A 353 -0.81 11.04 7.77
CA GLU A 353 0.51 10.87 8.39
C GLU A 353 1.66 10.98 7.38
N ASP A 354 1.49 10.35 6.22
CA ASP A 354 2.52 10.22 5.20
C ASP A 354 2.64 11.49 4.33
N ASN A 355 1.54 12.22 4.13
CA ASN A 355 1.49 13.38 3.23
C ASN A 355 1.36 14.73 3.92
N GLY A 356 0.79 14.79 5.13
CA GLY A 356 0.58 16.03 5.88
C GLY A 356 -0.68 16.82 5.49
N LYS A 357 -1.53 16.31 4.58
CA LYS A 357 -2.84 16.92 4.28
C LYS A 357 -3.84 16.78 5.45
N PRO A 358 -4.78 17.72 5.62
CA PRO A 358 -5.81 17.62 6.65
C PRO A 358 -6.61 16.31 6.54
N ILE A 359 -6.98 15.73 7.69
CA ILE A 359 -7.68 14.44 7.76
C ILE A 359 -9.01 14.44 7.00
N TYR A 360 -9.72 15.57 6.94
CA TYR A 360 -10.96 15.68 6.18
C TYR A 360 -10.73 15.48 4.67
N GLU A 361 -9.62 15.99 4.11
CA GLU A 361 -9.25 15.77 2.71
C GLU A 361 -8.80 14.33 2.50
N ALA A 362 -8.00 13.78 3.42
CA ALA A 362 -7.58 12.39 3.34
C ALA A 362 -8.78 11.41 3.33
N ARG A 363 -9.89 11.72 4.01
CA ARG A 363 -11.14 10.94 3.93
C ARG A 363 -11.78 11.01 2.55
N MET A 364 -11.82 12.19 1.95
CA MET A 364 -12.32 12.37 0.58
C MET A 364 -11.45 11.61 -0.42
N ASP A 365 -10.13 11.67 -0.27
CA ASP A 365 -9.18 10.97 -1.13
C ASP A 365 -9.34 9.45 -1.05
N VAL A 366 -9.37 8.88 0.16
CA VAL A 366 -9.54 7.43 0.34
C VAL A 366 -10.93 6.97 -0.15
N ALA A 367 -11.98 7.77 0.08
CA ALA A 367 -13.31 7.48 -0.48
C ALA A 367 -13.28 7.44 -2.02
N SER A 368 -12.60 8.40 -2.66
CA SER A 368 -12.43 8.41 -4.13
C SER A 368 -11.66 7.19 -4.65
N CYS A 369 -10.75 6.63 -3.85
CA CYS A 369 -10.03 5.39 -4.18
C CYS A 369 -11.00 4.20 -4.22
N ALA A 370 -11.89 4.08 -3.23
CA ALA A 370 -12.94 3.06 -3.23
C ALA A 370 -13.85 3.19 -4.46
N GLU A 371 -14.30 4.40 -4.79
CA GLU A 371 -15.11 4.66 -5.98
C GLU A 371 -14.37 4.26 -7.27
N THR A 372 -13.06 4.50 -7.35
CA THR A 372 -12.23 4.12 -8.49
C THR A 372 -12.22 2.59 -8.69
N PHE A 373 -11.96 1.83 -7.63
CA PHE A 373 -11.97 0.36 -7.71
C PHE A 373 -13.36 -0.19 -8.04
N ASP A 374 -14.41 0.38 -7.46
CA ASP A 374 -15.80 -0.02 -7.72
C ASP A 374 -16.19 0.23 -9.18
N PHE A 375 -15.86 1.43 -9.70
CA PHE A 375 -16.11 1.82 -11.08
C PHE A 375 -15.46 0.84 -12.06
N TYR A 376 -14.14 0.60 -11.95
CA TYR A 376 -13.44 -0.32 -12.85
C TYR A 376 -13.85 -1.78 -12.67
N GLY A 377 -14.26 -2.17 -11.46
CA GLY A 377 -14.86 -3.47 -11.20
C GLY A 377 -16.20 -3.67 -11.93
N GLY A 378 -16.98 -2.59 -12.08
CA GLY A 378 -18.21 -2.57 -12.86
C GLY A 378 -18.00 -2.51 -14.38
N VAL A 379 -17.14 -1.60 -14.85
CA VAL A 379 -17.02 -1.30 -16.29
C VAL A 379 -16.01 -2.16 -17.04
N GLY A 380 -15.11 -2.87 -16.36
CA GLY A 380 -14.07 -3.67 -17.04
C GLY A 380 -14.65 -4.66 -18.07
N SER A 381 -15.78 -5.29 -17.74
CA SER A 381 -16.46 -6.26 -18.60
C SER A 381 -17.15 -5.66 -19.85
N SER A 382 -17.33 -4.33 -19.91
CA SER A 382 -17.89 -3.67 -21.09
C SER A 382 -16.86 -3.48 -22.21
N LEU A 383 -15.59 -3.78 -21.94
CA LEU A 383 -14.53 -3.67 -22.93
C LEU A 383 -14.61 -4.81 -23.95
N ALA A 384 -15.21 -4.51 -25.11
CA ALA A 384 -15.41 -5.47 -26.18
C ALA A 384 -14.55 -5.13 -27.42
N GLY A 385 -14.35 -6.14 -28.27
CA GLY A 385 -13.91 -5.93 -29.64
C GLY A 385 -15.08 -5.63 -30.57
N ALA A 386 -14.78 -5.52 -31.86
CA ALA A 386 -15.74 -5.29 -32.93
C ALA A 386 -15.68 -6.41 -33.97
N HIS A 387 -16.78 -6.63 -34.68
CA HIS A 387 -16.89 -7.57 -35.80
C HIS A 387 -17.03 -6.80 -37.12
N PHE A 388 -16.31 -7.24 -38.14
CA PHE A 388 -16.21 -6.58 -39.44
C PHE A 388 -16.50 -7.61 -40.56
N PRO A 389 -17.70 -7.57 -41.18
CA PRO A 389 -17.96 -8.38 -42.37
C PRO A 389 -17.12 -7.85 -43.54
N LEU A 390 -16.37 -8.73 -44.21
CA LEU A 390 -15.57 -8.35 -45.38
C LEU A 390 -16.28 -8.74 -46.68
N ASP A 391 -16.70 -10.00 -46.76
CA ASP A 391 -17.55 -10.53 -47.84
C ASP A 391 -18.34 -11.77 -47.36
N SER A 392 -18.84 -12.60 -48.29
CA SER A 392 -19.67 -13.77 -47.97
C SER A 392 -18.96 -14.90 -47.24
N SER A 393 -17.62 -15.01 -47.33
CA SER A 393 -16.85 -16.07 -46.67
C SER A 393 -15.75 -15.55 -45.75
N ARG A 394 -15.54 -14.23 -45.69
CA ARG A 394 -14.51 -13.61 -44.85
C ARG A 394 -15.07 -12.58 -43.89
N PHE A 395 -14.57 -12.64 -42.67
CA PHE A 395 -14.80 -11.63 -41.65
C PHE A 395 -13.54 -11.37 -40.84
N ALA A 396 -13.50 -10.24 -40.17
CA ALA A 396 -12.51 -9.96 -39.14
C ALA A 396 -13.22 -9.65 -37.82
N TYR A 397 -12.56 -9.95 -36.71
CA TYR A 397 -12.98 -9.46 -35.41
C TYR A 397 -11.78 -8.97 -34.61
N THR A 398 -12.01 -8.04 -33.70
CA THR A 398 -10.99 -7.59 -32.77
C THR A 398 -11.17 -8.19 -31.38
N ARG A 399 -10.07 -8.32 -30.65
CA ARG A 399 -10.05 -8.66 -29.22
C ARG A 399 -9.30 -7.57 -28.46
N ARG A 400 -9.74 -7.28 -27.24
CA ARG A 400 -9.03 -6.41 -26.30
C ARG A 400 -8.28 -7.31 -25.31
N GLU A 401 -6.97 -7.26 -25.36
CA GLU A 401 -6.09 -8.11 -24.53
C GLU A 401 -5.28 -7.21 -23.58
N PRO A 402 -4.96 -7.66 -22.36
CA PRO A 402 -4.05 -6.92 -21.49
C PRO A 402 -2.71 -6.67 -22.18
N VAL A 403 -2.05 -5.57 -21.81
CA VAL A 403 -0.69 -5.27 -22.30
C VAL A 403 0.39 -6.15 -21.64
N GLY A 404 0.12 -6.69 -20.44
CA GLY A 404 1.04 -7.57 -19.71
C GLY A 404 1.44 -6.98 -18.35
N VAL A 405 2.74 -6.76 -18.14
CA VAL A 405 3.27 -6.11 -16.92
C VAL A 405 3.29 -4.60 -17.10
N VAL A 406 2.70 -3.87 -16.15
CA VAL A 406 2.71 -2.41 -16.15
C VAL A 406 3.61 -1.88 -15.03
N GLY A 407 4.57 -1.04 -15.40
CA GLY A 407 5.38 -0.27 -14.46
C GLY A 407 4.72 1.07 -14.18
N CYS A 408 4.32 1.29 -12.93
CA CYS A 408 3.63 2.50 -12.51
C CYS A 408 4.53 3.30 -11.56
N VAL A 409 4.67 4.60 -11.79
CA VAL A 409 5.43 5.51 -10.92
C VAL A 409 4.51 6.62 -10.44
N GLY A 410 4.37 6.72 -9.12
CA GLY A 410 3.45 7.64 -8.44
C GLY A 410 4.07 8.97 -8.01
N ALA A 411 3.20 9.94 -7.74
CA ALA A 411 3.54 11.22 -7.13
C ALA A 411 3.24 11.19 -5.62
N TRP A 412 3.66 12.22 -4.90
CA TRP A 412 3.55 12.28 -3.44
C TRP A 412 2.34 13.04 -2.91
N ASN A 413 1.64 13.80 -3.75
CA ASN A 413 0.58 14.70 -3.31
C ASN A 413 -0.76 14.01 -3.05
N TYR A 414 -1.06 12.94 -3.79
CA TYR A 414 -2.18 12.04 -3.53
C TYR A 414 -1.70 10.57 -3.64
N PRO A 415 -0.91 10.08 -2.67
CA PRO A 415 -0.22 8.80 -2.75
C PRO A 415 -1.13 7.61 -3.06
N LEU A 416 -2.23 7.44 -2.32
CA LEU A 416 -3.14 6.31 -2.52
C LEU A 416 -4.01 6.49 -3.77
N GLN A 417 -4.45 7.73 -4.05
CA GLN A 417 -5.31 8.03 -5.20
C GLN A 417 -4.57 7.79 -6.51
N THR A 418 -3.35 8.32 -6.66
CA THR A 418 -2.52 8.08 -7.85
C THR A 418 -2.17 6.61 -8.02
N CYS A 419 -2.01 5.86 -6.92
CA CYS A 419 -1.84 4.42 -6.98
C CYS A 419 -3.11 3.72 -7.50
N SER A 420 -4.28 4.13 -7.00
CA SER A 420 -5.58 3.56 -7.36
C SER A 420 -5.96 3.84 -8.81
N TRP A 421 -5.74 5.06 -9.30
CA TRP A 421 -6.03 5.47 -10.69
C TRP A 421 -5.20 4.70 -11.72
N LYS A 422 -4.02 4.21 -11.33
CA LYS A 422 -3.19 3.37 -12.18
C LYS A 422 -3.53 1.89 -12.02
N THR A 423 -3.69 1.44 -10.79
CA THR A 423 -3.82 0.02 -10.46
C THR A 423 -5.19 -0.53 -10.84
N ALA A 424 -6.28 0.17 -10.51
CA ALA A 424 -7.63 -0.30 -10.78
C ALA A 424 -7.90 -0.60 -12.28
N PRO A 425 -7.63 0.32 -13.24
CA PRO A 425 -7.82 0.01 -14.66
C PRO A 425 -6.85 -1.06 -15.18
N ALA A 426 -5.61 -1.09 -14.68
CA ALA A 426 -4.64 -2.12 -15.05
C ALA A 426 -5.14 -3.52 -14.68
N LEU A 427 -5.59 -3.68 -13.42
CA LEU A 427 -6.12 -4.94 -12.92
C LEU A 427 -7.41 -5.35 -13.63
N ALA A 428 -8.33 -4.40 -13.86
CA ALA A 428 -9.58 -4.67 -14.59
C ALA A 428 -9.32 -5.24 -16.00
N ALA A 429 -8.32 -4.68 -16.68
CA ALA A 429 -7.88 -5.13 -18.00
C ALA A 429 -7.12 -6.48 -18.00
N GLY A 430 -6.76 -7.02 -16.84
CA GLY A 430 -6.04 -8.30 -16.70
C GLY A 430 -4.51 -8.17 -16.67
N ASN A 431 -3.97 -6.99 -16.35
CA ASN A 431 -2.53 -6.76 -16.23
C ASN A 431 -2.03 -7.05 -14.80
N SER A 432 -0.74 -7.29 -14.65
CA SER A 432 -0.04 -7.20 -13.37
C SER A 432 0.65 -5.83 -13.23
N VAL A 433 0.82 -5.35 -12.01
CA VAL A 433 1.36 -4.02 -11.70
C VAL A 433 2.61 -4.14 -10.82
N VAL A 434 3.64 -3.38 -11.18
CA VAL A 434 4.75 -3.02 -10.29
C VAL A 434 4.70 -1.51 -10.07
N TYR A 435 4.32 -1.10 -8.86
CA TYR A 435 4.16 0.30 -8.48
C TYR A 435 5.38 0.79 -7.70
N LYS A 436 5.91 1.96 -8.07
CA LYS A 436 6.93 2.68 -7.31
C LYS A 436 6.36 3.99 -6.78
N PRO A 437 5.97 4.08 -5.49
CA PRO A 437 5.51 5.33 -4.89
C PRO A 437 6.66 6.35 -4.82
N SER A 438 6.34 7.59 -4.47
CA SER A 438 7.36 8.56 -4.07
C SER A 438 8.03 8.11 -2.76
N PRO A 439 9.37 8.29 -2.61
CA PRO A 439 10.05 7.97 -1.34
C PRO A 439 9.57 8.86 -0.17
N LEU A 440 8.94 10.01 -0.46
CA LEU A 440 8.40 10.91 0.57
C LEU A 440 7.14 10.35 1.25
N CYS A 441 6.45 9.40 0.62
CA CYS A 441 5.18 8.87 1.11
C CYS A 441 4.98 7.40 0.67
N PRO A 442 5.74 6.46 1.25
CA PRO A 442 5.76 5.07 0.81
C PRO A 442 4.61 4.20 1.35
N LEU A 443 3.84 4.68 2.33
CA LEU A 443 3.02 3.84 3.21
C LEU A 443 1.75 3.30 2.55
N THR A 444 0.93 4.17 1.96
CA THR A 444 -0.44 3.77 1.59
C THR A 444 -0.51 2.88 0.36
N ALA A 445 0.44 3.00 -0.58
CA ALA A 445 0.59 2.04 -1.67
C ALA A 445 0.93 0.62 -1.14
N ARG A 446 1.76 0.55 -0.10
CA ARG A 446 2.09 -0.72 0.57
C ARG A 446 0.87 -1.32 1.26
N LEU A 447 0.06 -0.51 1.96
CA LEU A 447 -1.18 -0.95 2.60
C LEU A 447 -2.24 -1.44 1.60
N LEU A 448 -2.33 -0.82 0.42
CA LEU A 448 -3.22 -1.27 -0.66
C LEU A 448 -2.95 -2.72 -1.08
N GLY A 449 -1.71 -3.19 -0.98
CA GLY A 449 -1.35 -4.59 -1.23
C GLY A 449 -2.07 -5.58 -0.31
N GLU A 450 -2.23 -5.23 0.97
CA GLU A 450 -2.97 -6.05 1.94
C GLU A 450 -4.46 -6.06 1.65
N VAL A 451 -5.03 -4.90 1.33
CA VAL A 451 -6.43 -4.77 0.92
C VAL A 451 -6.72 -5.62 -0.31
N LEU A 452 -5.87 -5.54 -1.34
CA LEU A 452 -6.03 -6.33 -2.57
C LEU A 452 -5.89 -7.83 -2.33
N LYS A 453 -4.97 -8.25 -1.46
CA LYS A 453 -4.81 -9.65 -1.08
C LYS A 453 -6.05 -10.17 -0.35
N GLU A 454 -6.57 -9.41 0.61
CA GLU A 454 -7.79 -9.74 1.32
C GLU A 454 -9.02 -9.79 0.39
N ALA A 455 -9.03 -8.96 -0.66
CA ALA A 455 -10.03 -9.01 -1.73
C ALA A 455 -9.91 -10.22 -2.67
N GLY A 456 -8.87 -11.06 -2.54
CA GLY A 456 -8.66 -12.25 -3.36
C GLY A 456 -7.84 -12.04 -4.63
N LEU A 457 -7.08 -10.94 -4.72
CA LEU A 457 -6.12 -10.74 -5.81
C LEU A 457 -5.00 -11.80 -5.70
N PRO A 458 -4.61 -12.48 -6.81
CA PRO A 458 -3.54 -13.47 -6.77
C PRO A 458 -2.20 -12.87 -6.35
N ASP A 459 -1.42 -13.64 -5.60
CA ASP A 459 -0.08 -13.26 -5.17
C ASP A 459 0.80 -12.91 -6.39
N GLY A 460 1.49 -11.77 -6.30
CA GLY A 460 2.37 -11.28 -7.37
C GLY A 460 1.68 -10.48 -8.47
N VAL A 461 0.35 -10.39 -8.53
CA VAL A 461 -0.33 -9.54 -9.53
C VAL A 461 -0.14 -8.05 -9.23
N TYR A 462 -0.08 -7.68 -7.94
CA TYR A 462 0.26 -6.34 -7.49
C TYR A 462 1.54 -6.38 -6.65
N ASN A 463 2.51 -5.53 -6.99
CA ASN A 463 3.78 -5.40 -6.28
C ASN A 463 4.12 -3.92 -6.09
N VAL A 464 4.79 -3.61 -4.98
CA VAL A 464 5.31 -2.29 -4.62
C VAL A 464 6.81 -2.39 -4.35
N VAL A 465 7.59 -1.59 -5.06
CA VAL A 465 9.03 -1.43 -4.81
C VAL A 465 9.32 0.02 -4.41
N GLN A 466 9.98 0.19 -3.28
CA GLN A 466 10.36 1.51 -2.75
C GLN A 466 11.71 1.95 -3.32
N GLY A 467 11.94 3.26 -3.38
CA GLY A 467 13.23 3.82 -3.76
C GLY A 467 13.13 5.08 -4.61
N GLU A 468 14.28 5.69 -4.87
CA GLU A 468 14.39 6.96 -5.58
C GLU A 468 14.50 6.77 -7.12
N GLY A 469 15.26 7.64 -7.78
CA GLY A 469 15.42 7.67 -9.23
C GLY A 469 16.04 6.40 -9.81
N GLU A 470 16.95 5.73 -9.09
CA GLU A 470 17.57 4.48 -9.55
C GLU A 470 16.57 3.34 -9.68
N THR A 471 15.76 3.11 -8.64
CA THR A 471 14.66 2.12 -8.66
C THR A 471 13.66 2.45 -9.77
N GLY A 472 13.32 3.74 -9.95
CA GLY A 472 12.46 4.19 -11.04
C GLY A 472 13.04 3.91 -12.43
N ALA A 473 14.34 4.16 -12.62
CA ALA A 473 15.04 3.85 -13.87
C ALA A 473 15.05 2.34 -14.12
N ALA A 474 15.37 1.52 -13.11
CA ALA A 474 15.35 0.06 -13.22
C ALA A 474 13.98 -0.46 -13.66
N LEU A 475 12.88 0.10 -13.12
CA LEU A 475 11.52 -0.25 -13.50
C LEU A 475 11.20 0.14 -14.95
N VAL A 476 11.44 1.40 -15.31
CA VAL A 476 11.06 1.96 -16.63
C VAL A 476 11.90 1.37 -17.77
N GLU A 477 13.19 1.11 -17.53
CA GLU A 477 14.11 0.58 -18.53
C GLU A 477 13.95 -0.93 -18.76
N SER A 478 13.39 -1.67 -17.81
CA SER A 478 13.30 -3.13 -17.88
C SER A 478 12.57 -3.60 -19.16
N PRO A 479 13.15 -4.51 -19.97
CA PRO A 479 12.50 -5.05 -21.16
C PRO A 479 11.29 -5.93 -20.82
N ASN A 480 11.12 -6.30 -19.54
CA ASN A 480 10.04 -7.16 -19.06
C ASN A 480 8.81 -6.35 -18.60
N VAL A 481 8.84 -5.02 -18.73
CA VAL A 481 7.69 -4.13 -18.53
C VAL A 481 7.10 -3.80 -19.90
N ASN A 482 5.80 -4.02 -20.08
CA ASN A 482 5.13 -3.81 -21.36
C ASN A 482 4.60 -2.39 -21.53
N LYS A 483 4.28 -1.70 -20.44
CA LYS A 483 3.76 -0.33 -20.42
C LYS A 483 4.27 0.43 -19.22
N VAL A 484 4.47 1.75 -19.38
CA VAL A 484 4.76 2.65 -18.27
C VAL A 484 3.62 3.66 -18.06
N SER A 485 3.26 3.91 -16.80
CA SER A 485 2.38 5.02 -16.39
C SER A 485 3.10 5.86 -15.36
N PHE A 486 3.23 7.17 -15.61
CA PHE A 486 3.96 8.09 -14.73
C PHE A 486 3.11 9.32 -14.41
N THR A 487 3.09 9.69 -13.12
CA THR A 487 2.59 10.98 -12.67
C THR A 487 3.72 11.74 -11.98
N GLY A 488 3.96 12.99 -12.36
CA GLY A 488 4.99 13.82 -11.73
C GLY A 488 5.44 15.02 -12.57
N SER A 489 6.70 15.43 -12.42
CA SER A 489 7.20 16.66 -13.07
C SER A 489 7.53 16.46 -14.54
N ILE A 490 7.41 17.55 -15.32
CA ILE A 490 7.73 17.57 -16.76
C ILE A 490 9.16 17.10 -17.06
N PRO A 491 10.21 17.57 -16.34
CA PRO A 491 11.58 17.11 -16.61
C PRO A 491 11.76 15.60 -16.41
N THR A 492 11.13 15.03 -15.37
CA THR A 492 11.18 13.57 -15.12
C THR A 492 10.37 12.80 -16.16
N GLY A 493 9.20 13.30 -16.56
CA GLY A 493 8.40 12.71 -17.64
C GLY A 493 9.16 12.61 -18.96
N LYS A 494 9.91 13.66 -19.32
CA LYS A 494 10.80 13.66 -20.50
C LYS A 494 11.88 12.59 -20.41
N ARG A 495 12.54 12.44 -19.25
CA ARG A 495 13.55 11.39 -19.03
C ARG A 495 12.95 9.98 -19.13
N ILE A 496 11.75 9.76 -18.57
CA ILE A 496 11.04 8.47 -18.66
C ILE A 496 10.67 8.15 -20.11
N MET A 497 10.18 9.13 -20.86
CA MET A 497 9.86 8.96 -22.28
C MET A 497 11.11 8.60 -23.09
N GLN A 498 12.24 9.27 -22.84
CA GLN A 498 13.52 8.96 -23.46
C GLN A 498 14.00 7.54 -23.12
N ALA A 499 13.92 7.14 -21.84
CA ALA A 499 14.32 5.82 -21.38
C ALA A 499 13.49 4.70 -22.01
N CYS A 500 12.16 4.91 -22.11
CA CYS A 500 11.29 4.00 -22.84
C CYS A 500 11.73 3.89 -24.30
N ALA A 501 11.76 5.00 -25.04
CA ALA A 501 12.12 4.99 -26.46
C ALA A 501 13.50 4.36 -26.74
N ALA A 502 14.49 4.61 -25.88
CA ALA A 502 15.86 4.11 -26.08
C ALA A 502 16.03 2.61 -25.81
N ARG A 503 15.27 2.03 -24.86
CA ARG A 503 15.45 0.63 -24.44
C ARG A 503 14.43 -0.31 -25.06
N SER A 504 13.20 0.15 -25.29
CA SER A 504 12.09 -0.67 -25.79
C SER A 504 10.89 0.21 -26.11
N ILE A 505 10.29 0.09 -27.29
CA ILE A 505 9.12 0.91 -27.70
C ILE A 505 7.88 0.55 -26.85
N LYS A 506 7.83 1.08 -25.62
CA LYS A 506 6.78 0.86 -24.64
C LYS A 506 5.73 1.97 -24.77
N PRO A 507 4.43 1.65 -24.79
CA PRO A 507 3.38 2.64 -24.59
C PRO A 507 3.56 3.36 -23.25
N LEU A 508 3.30 4.68 -23.25
CA LEU A 508 3.35 5.53 -22.06
C LEU A 508 2.00 6.21 -21.81
N THR A 509 1.70 6.45 -20.54
CA THR A 509 0.75 7.47 -20.10
C THR A 509 1.51 8.42 -19.19
N LEU A 510 1.45 9.73 -19.49
CA LEU A 510 2.15 10.77 -18.73
C LEU A 510 1.12 11.77 -18.22
N GLU A 511 1.01 11.88 -16.90
CA GLU A 511 0.24 12.92 -16.22
C GLU A 511 1.23 13.89 -15.54
N LEU A 512 1.36 15.08 -16.12
CA LEU A 512 2.37 16.06 -15.71
C LEU A 512 1.71 17.34 -15.19
N GLY A 513 2.53 18.19 -14.56
CA GLY A 513 2.09 19.45 -13.96
C GLY A 513 1.39 20.43 -14.90
N GLY A 514 0.85 21.49 -14.31
CA GLY A 514 0.04 22.49 -15.00
C GLY A 514 0.30 23.93 -14.57
N LYS A 515 -0.11 24.87 -15.44
CA LYS A 515 -0.26 26.29 -15.12
C LYS A 515 -1.67 26.77 -15.47
N SER A 516 -2.63 26.06 -14.90
CA SER A 516 -4.06 26.21 -15.16
C SER A 516 -4.57 27.61 -14.80
N SER A 517 -5.64 28.03 -15.48
CA SER A 517 -6.30 29.31 -15.26
C SER A 517 -7.76 29.17 -14.87
N LEU A 518 -8.25 30.07 -14.02
CA LEU A 518 -9.65 30.22 -13.67
C LEU A 518 -10.12 31.60 -14.12
N ILE A 519 -11.05 31.67 -15.08
CA ILE A 519 -11.63 32.91 -15.59
C ILE A 519 -12.92 33.22 -14.82
N ILE A 520 -13.00 34.41 -14.23
CA ILE A 520 -14.17 34.87 -13.49
C ILE A 520 -14.74 36.11 -14.20
N LEU A 521 -15.89 35.94 -14.86
CA LEU A 521 -16.54 36.99 -15.64
C LEU A 521 -17.30 37.99 -14.77
N GLU A 522 -17.67 39.11 -15.36
CA GLU A 522 -18.37 40.23 -14.73
C GLU A 522 -19.71 39.88 -14.08
N ASP A 523 -20.38 38.83 -14.56
CA ASP A 523 -21.68 38.37 -14.09
C ASP A 523 -21.59 37.20 -13.10
N ALA A 524 -20.38 36.74 -12.77
CA ALA A 524 -20.15 35.68 -11.81
C ALA A 524 -20.70 36.06 -10.43
N ASP A 525 -21.22 35.05 -9.71
CA ASP A 525 -21.48 35.21 -8.29
C ASP A 525 -20.14 35.30 -7.53
N VAL A 526 -19.87 36.45 -6.90
CA VAL A 526 -18.57 36.71 -6.27
C VAL A 526 -18.26 35.70 -5.16
N ASP A 527 -19.25 35.31 -4.36
CA ASP A 527 -19.02 34.39 -3.24
C ASP A 527 -18.70 32.97 -3.72
N SER A 528 -19.43 32.50 -4.73
CA SER A 528 -19.16 31.22 -5.39
C SER A 528 -17.81 31.23 -6.11
N ALA A 529 -17.47 32.33 -6.79
CA ALA A 529 -16.21 32.47 -7.49
C ALA A 529 -15.01 32.52 -6.53
N VAL A 530 -15.14 33.17 -5.37
CA VAL A 530 -14.13 33.14 -4.30
C VAL A 530 -13.95 31.72 -3.76
N ALA A 531 -15.05 31.01 -3.48
CA ALA A 531 -14.98 29.63 -3.02
C ALA A 531 -14.29 28.72 -4.05
N GLY A 532 -14.66 28.84 -5.34
CA GLY A 532 -14.03 28.13 -6.45
C GLY A 532 -12.54 28.44 -6.57
N ALA A 533 -12.14 29.70 -6.45
CA ALA A 533 -10.74 30.11 -6.50
C ALA A 533 -9.92 29.55 -5.33
N MET A 534 -10.49 29.48 -4.12
CA MET A 534 -9.85 28.86 -2.95
C MET A 534 -9.71 27.34 -3.13
N ILE A 535 -10.76 26.65 -3.57
CA ILE A 535 -10.73 25.21 -3.90
C ILE A 535 -9.65 24.92 -4.96
N ALA A 536 -9.55 25.78 -5.97
CA ALA A 536 -8.61 25.65 -7.08
C ALA A 536 -7.15 25.95 -6.71
N ASN A 537 -6.84 26.35 -5.47
CA ASN A 537 -5.49 26.80 -5.11
C ASN A 537 -5.00 26.31 -3.73
N PHE A 538 -5.89 26.05 -2.76
CA PHE A 538 -5.50 25.83 -1.37
C PHE A 538 -5.75 24.41 -0.86
N PHE A 539 -6.52 23.57 -1.56
CA PHE A 539 -6.62 22.14 -1.22
C PHE A 539 -5.24 21.47 -1.25
N SER A 540 -5.03 20.55 -0.31
CA SER A 540 -3.80 19.78 -0.13
C SER A 540 -2.54 20.65 -0.15
N GLN A 541 -2.59 21.78 0.58
CA GLN A 541 -1.53 22.81 0.66
C GLN A 541 -1.13 23.37 -0.71
N GLY A 542 -2.07 23.37 -1.67
CA GLY A 542 -1.89 23.81 -3.05
C GLY A 542 -1.02 22.88 -3.89
N GLN A 543 -0.75 21.67 -3.42
CA GLN A 543 0.08 20.65 -4.07
C GLN A 543 -0.78 19.80 -5.01
N VAL A 544 -1.50 20.44 -5.93
CA VAL A 544 -2.44 19.76 -6.85
C VAL A 544 -2.11 20.17 -8.28
N CYS A 545 -1.97 19.20 -9.18
CA CYS A 545 -1.58 19.45 -10.57
C CYS A 545 -2.60 20.30 -11.33
N SER A 546 -3.89 20.14 -11.06
CA SER A 546 -4.98 20.87 -11.73
C SER A 546 -5.18 22.30 -11.22
N ASN A 547 -4.51 22.73 -10.15
CA ASN A 547 -4.76 24.02 -9.50
C ASN A 547 -4.67 25.21 -10.47
N ALA A 548 -5.68 26.08 -10.43
CA ALA A 548 -5.73 27.31 -11.22
C ALA A 548 -4.91 28.42 -10.56
N SER A 549 -3.58 28.28 -10.62
CA SER A 549 -2.68 29.29 -10.05
C SER A 549 -2.83 30.67 -10.69
N LYS A 550 -3.33 30.78 -11.93
CA LYS A 550 -3.73 32.06 -12.57
C LYS A 550 -5.24 32.28 -12.43
N VAL A 551 -5.67 33.10 -11.47
CA VAL A 551 -7.07 33.49 -11.31
C VAL A 551 -7.29 34.83 -12.03
N LEU A 552 -7.95 34.75 -13.19
CA LEU A 552 -8.25 35.88 -14.06
C LEU A 552 -9.61 36.46 -13.66
N VAL A 553 -9.66 37.72 -13.22
CA VAL A 553 -10.87 38.34 -12.69
C VAL A 553 -11.24 39.56 -13.53
N HIS A 554 -12.49 39.63 -13.98
CA HIS A 554 -12.95 40.77 -14.76
C HIS A 554 -12.83 42.07 -13.94
N ARG A 555 -12.32 43.14 -14.55
CA ARG A 555 -11.97 44.40 -13.87
C ARG A 555 -13.12 44.99 -13.05
N SER A 556 -14.36 44.86 -13.51
CA SER A 556 -15.56 45.39 -12.84
C SER A 556 -15.85 44.78 -11.46
N ILE A 557 -15.39 43.56 -11.18
CA ILE A 557 -15.62 42.85 -9.91
C ILE A 557 -14.34 42.59 -9.12
N LEU A 558 -13.19 43.05 -9.61
CA LEU A 558 -11.87 42.80 -9.02
C LEU A 558 -11.77 43.22 -7.55
N GLY A 559 -12.28 44.41 -7.21
CA GLY A 559 -12.25 44.95 -5.84
C GLY A 559 -13.02 44.05 -4.86
N PRO A 560 -14.35 43.88 -5.05
CA PRO A 560 -15.18 43.01 -4.21
C PRO A 560 -14.65 41.57 -4.11
N PHE A 561 -14.18 41.00 -5.23
CA PHE A 561 -13.60 39.66 -5.24
C PHE A 561 -12.34 39.57 -4.38
N THR A 562 -11.40 40.49 -4.57
CA THR A 562 -10.11 40.46 -3.87
C THR A 562 -10.27 40.68 -2.37
N GLU A 563 -11.13 41.62 -1.96
CA GLU A 563 -11.44 41.87 -0.56
C GLU A 563 -12.00 40.61 0.11
N ARG A 564 -13.00 39.97 -0.51
CA ARG A 564 -13.62 38.76 0.03
C ARG A 564 -12.68 37.56 0.01
N LEU A 565 -11.86 37.39 -1.03
CA LEU A 565 -10.85 36.34 -1.11
C LEU A 565 -9.84 36.45 0.05
N VAL A 566 -9.32 37.65 0.30
CA VAL A 566 -8.36 37.89 1.40
C VAL A 566 -9.00 37.63 2.76
N GLU A 567 -10.23 38.10 2.98
CA GLU A 567 -10.99 37.83 4.21
C GLU A 567 -11.15 36.32 4.46
N LYS A 568 -11.61 35.57 3.46
CA LYS A 568 -11.83 34.12 3.59
C LYS A 568 -10.52 33.35 3.77
N THR A 569 -9.47 33.73 3.04
CA THR A 569 -8.14 33.11 3.16
C THR A 569 -7.57 33.32 4.57
N ARG A 570 -7.73 34.52 5.15
CA ARG A 570 -7.28 34.83 6.52
C ARG A 570 -7.94 33.96 7.59
N ASN A 571 -9.16 33.51 7.36
CA ASN A 571 -9.91 32.68 8.30
C ASN A 571 -9.57 31.19 8.20
N MET A 572 -8.68 30.77 7.28
CA MET A 572 -8.24 29.39 7.18
C MET A 572 -7.30 29.04 8.33
N LYS A 573 -7.56 27.92 9.01
CA LYS A 573 -6.68 27.40 10.05
C LYS A 573 -5.55 26.57 9.45
N VAL A 574 -4.33 27.07 9.56
CA VAL A 574 -3.10 26.29 9.38
C VAL A 574 -2.80 25.58 10.70
N GLY A 575 -2.59 24.28 10.69
CA GLY A 575 -2.42 23.53 11.94
C GLY A 575 -2.17 22.05 11.76
N ASP A 576 -2.26 21.33 12.88
CA ASP A 576 -2.12 19.88 12.93
C ASP A 576 -3.09 19.21 11.92
N PRO A 577 -2.60 18.42 10.95
CA PRO A 577 -3.43 17.75 9.97
C PRO A 577 -4.49 16.82 10.57
N PHE A 578 -4.28 16.31 11.79
CA PHE A 578 -5.25 15.45 12.49
C PHE A 578 -6.36 16.21 13.23
N ASP A 579 -6.27 17.54 13.33
CA ASP A 579 -7.34 18.36 13.90
C ASP A 579 -8.42 18.61 12.83
N GLU A 580 -9.66 18.21 13.13
CA GLU A 580 -10.83 18.35 12.24
C GLU A 580 -11.10 19.80 11.81
N SER A 581 -10.65 20.77 12.58
CA SER A 581 -10.83 22.19 12.27
C SER A 581 -9.70 22.75 11.38
N THR A 582 -8.64 21.98 11.09
CA THR A 582 -7.56 22.39 10.20
C THR A 582 -8.04 22.42 8.75
N ARG A 583 -7.61 23.43 8.00
CA ARG A 583 -7.90 23.61 6.57
C ARG A 583 -6.65 23.71 5.70
N VAL A 584 -5.48 23.85 6.32
CA VAL A 584 -4.18 23.83 5.65
C VAL A 584 -3.22 23.02 6.53
N GLY A 585 -2.75 21.88 6.01
CA GLY A 585 -1.81 21.01 6.71
C GLY A 585 -0.35 21.40 6.49
N ALA A 586 0.55 20.43 6.67
CA ALA A 586 1.98 20.60 6.38
C ALA A 586 2.29 20.31 4.90
N ALA A 587 3.18 21.09 4.29
CA ALA A 587 3.74 20.75 2.98
C ALA A 587 4.53 19.44 3.06
N ILE A 588 4.66 18.69 1.96
CA ILE A 588 5.23 17.33 1.97
C ILE A 588 6.66 17.25 2.54
N SER A 589 7.47 18.29 2.33
CA SER A 589 8.85 18.34 2.79
C SER A 589 9.28 19.77 3.08
N ARG A 590 10.33 19.92 3.90
CA ARG A 590 10.92 21.22 4.21
C ARG A 590 11.47 21.90 2.95
N GLU A 591 12.12 21.14 2.09
CA GLU A 591 12.67 21.62 0.81
C GLU A 591 11.56 22.14 -0.10
N HIS A 592 10.43 21.43 -0.18
CA HIS A 592 9.29 21.87 -0.98
C HIS A 592 8.64 23.13 -0.39
N MET A 593 8.46 23.19 0.93
CA MET A 593 7.97 24.40 1.61
C MET A 593 8.86 25.62 1.31
N HIS A 594 10.18 25.48 1.44
CA HIS A 594 11.12 26.56 1.15
C HIS A 594 11.12 26.94 -0.34
N LYS A 595 10.96 25.99 -1.26
CA LYS A 595 10.79 26.26 -2.69
C LYS A 595 9.56 27.13 -2.95
N VAL A 596 8.41 26.79 -2.36
CA VAL A 596 7.17 27.58 -2.49
C VAL A 596 7.38 28.99 -1.92
N LYS A 597 7.99 29.11 -0.74
CA LYS A 597 8.32 30.39 -0.13
C LYS A 597 9.24 31.24 -1.03
N ALA A 598 10.25 30.63 -1.65
CA ALA A 598 11.16 31.33 -2.56
C ALA A 598 10.44 31.90 -3.80
N TYR A 599 9.40 31.23 -4.32
CA TYR A 599 8.56 31.79 -5.39
C TYR A 599 7.78 33.03 -4.92
N ILE A 600 7.23 33.00 -3.70
CA ILE A 600 6.49 34.13 -3.13
C ILE A 600 7.44 35.32 -2.95
N ASP A 601 8.57 35.10 -2.27
CA ASP A 601 9.55 36.15 -1.99
C ASP A 601 10.14 36.72 -3.30
N GLY A 602 10.45 35.86 -4.27
CA GLY A 602 10.92 36.25 -5.59
C GLY A 602 9.90 37.06 -6.39
N ALA A 603 8.61 36.72 -6.31
CA ALA A 603 7.55 37.50 -6.97
C ALA A 603 7.43 38.91 -6.36
N VAL A 604 7.48 39.01 -5.02
CA VAL A 604 7.46 40.30 -4.32
C VAL A 604 8.69 41.14 -4.69
N ALA A 605 9.87 40.54 -4.72
CA ALA A 605 11.10 41.21 -5.17
C ALA A 605 11.02 41.69 -6.63
N ALA A 606 10.30 40.96 -7.49
CA ALA A 606 10.04 41.34 -8.88
C ALA A 606 8.93 42.40 -9.04
N GLY A 607 8.32 42.88 -7.95
CA GLY A 607 7.31 43.94 -7.96
C GLY A 607 5.86 43.47 -7.85
N ALA A 608 5.60 42.18 -7.63
CA ALA A 608 4.26 41.73 -7.27
C ALA A 608 3.88 42.24 -5.88
N ARG A 609 2.57 42.43 -5.65
CA ARG A 609 2.04 42.82 -4.35
C ARG A 609 1.48 41.60 -3.63
N LEU A 610 2.00 41.34 -2.43
CA LEU A 610 1.45 40.35 -1.49
C LEU A 610 0.23 40.95 -0.77
N LEU A 611 -0.94 40.39 -1.04
CA LEU A 611 -2.19 40.81 -0.41
C LEU A 611 -2.39 40.13 0.95
N TYR A 612 -1.95 38.88 1.08
CA TYR A 612 -2.02 38.10 2.31
C TYR A 612 -1.06 36.90 2.27
N GLY A 613 -0.60 36.48 3.45
CA GLY A 613 -0.02 35.15 3.70
C GLY A 613 1.45 34.98 3.35
N GLY A 614 1.84 33.76 2.97
CA GLY A 614 3.22 33.42 2.59
C GLY A 614 4.24 33.39 3.72
N ARG A 615 3.78 33.39 4.98
CA ARG A 615 4.63 33.28 6.17
C ARG A 615 4.72 31.84 6.64
N GLU A 616 5.88 31.46 7.16
CA GLU A 616 6.04 30.19 7.86
C GLU A 616 5.25 30.24 9.17
N VAL A 617 4.64 29.11 9.54
CA VAL A 617 3.81 28.98 10.74
C VAL A 617 4.45 27.97 11.69
N THR A 618 4.56 28.34 12.95
CA THR A 618 4.93 27.40 14.02
C THR A 618 3.67 26.89 14.68
N VAL A 619 3.41 25.58 14.60
CA VAL A 619 2.27 24.93 15.25
C VAL A 619 2.72 24.42 16.64
N PRO A 620 2.06 24.83 17.75
CA PRO A 620 2.46 24.40 19.09
C PRO A 620 2.48 22.87 19.24
N GLY A 621 3.57 22.33 19.79
CA GLY A 621 3.81 20.88 19.94
C GLY A 621 4.22 20.17 18.66
N LEU A 622 4.35 20.90 17.54
CA LEU A 622 4.71 20.43 16.21
C LEU A 622 5.68 21.40 15.53
N GLU A 623 6.60 22.01 16.31
CA GLU A 623 7.49 23.08 15.87
C GLU A 623 8.43 22.66 14.73
N GLY A 624 8.69 21.35 14.59
CA GLY A 624 9.50 20.79 13.52
C GLY A 624 8.78 20.62 12.17
N GLY A 625 7.45 20.76 12.13
CA GLY A 625 6.64 20.54 10.93
C GLY A 625 6.78 21.61 9.84
N PHE A 626 6.24 21.32 8.65
CA PHE A 626 6.47 22.12 7.44
C PHE A 626 5.25 22.97 7.06
N TYR A 627 4.94 23.99 7.86
CA TYR A 627 3.72 24.79 7.68
C TYR A 627 3.98 26.16 7.04
N LEU A 628 3.19 26.48 6.01
CA LEU A 628 3.24 27.76 5.29
C LEU A 628 1.82 28.29 5.10
N GLU A 629 1.60 29.58 5.39
CA GLU A 629 0.32 30.24 5.12
C GLU A 629 0.02 30.28 3.61
N PRO A 630 -1.25 30.08 3.19
CA PRO A 630 -1.66 30.37 1.82
C PRO A 630 -1.35 31.80 1.43
N ALA A 631 -0.80 32.02 0.24
CA ALA A 631 -0.43 33.33 -0.26
C ALA A 631 -1.35 33.80 -1.40
N VAL A 632 -1.72 35.08 -1.36
CA VAL A 632 -2.47 35.75 -2.43
C VAL A 632 -1.63 36.90 -2.99
N LEU A 633 -1.25 36.79 -4.26
CA LEU A 633 -0.43 37.76 -4.97
C LEU A 633 -1.24 38.47 -6.05
N THR A 634 -0.95 39.75 -6.30
CA THR A 634 -1.48 40.51 -7.43
C THR A 634 -0.40 41.40 -8.06
N GLY A 635 -0.71 42.11 -9.13
CA GLY A 635 0.28 42.88 -9.89
C GLY A 635 1.27 41.99 -10.64
N ILE A 636 0.81 40.80 -11.06
CA ILE A 636 1.64 39.83 -11.77
C ILE A 636 1.86 40.29 -13.21
N GLN A 637 3.11 40.25 -13.66
CA GLN A 637 3.52 40.55 -15.02
C GLN A 637 3.94 39.28 -15.75
N GLU A 638 3.76 39.23 -17.07
CA GLU A 638 4.11 38.05 -17.90
C GLU A 638 5.59 37.67 -17.83
N SER A 639 6.47 38.63 -17.50
CA SER A 639 7.91 38.42 -17.31
C SER A 639 8.27 37.74 -15.98
N MET A 640 7.36 37.70 -15.01
CA MET A 640 7.63 37.11 -13.70
C MET A 640 7.68 35.58 -13.78
N VAL A 641 8.60 34.97 -13.04
CA VAL A 641 8.75 33.50 -13.00
C VAL A 641 7.44 32.81 -12.58
N VAL A 642 6.78 33.35 -11.54
CA VAL A 642 5.50 32.82 -11.04
C VAL A 642 4.37 32.84 -12.07
N TYR A 643 4.45 33.66 -13.12
CA TYR A 643 3.46 33.65 -14.21
C TYR A 643 3.59 32.39 -15.08
N LYS A 644 4.82 31.90 -15.29
CA LYS A 644 5.14 30.81 -16.23
C LYS A 644 5.26 29.46 -15.55
N GLU A 645 5.85 29.42 -14.37
CA GLU A 645 6.22 28.16 -13.70
C GLU A 645 5.14 27.64 -12.75
N GLU A 646 5.09 26.32 -12.63
CA GLU A 646 4.29 25.62 -11.63
C GLU A 646 4.98 25.74 -10.25
N ILE A 647 4.31 26.43 -9.31
CA ILE A 647 4.80 26.64 -7.94
C ILE A 647 4.55 25.39 -7.09
N PHE A 648 3.39 24.75 -7.30
CA PHE A 648 2.94 23.54 -6.60
C PHE A 648 2.81 23.71 -5.07
N GLY A 649 2.27 24.83 -4.63
CA GLY A 649 1.92 25.13 -3.24
C GLY A 649 0.77 26.12 -3.17
N SER A 650 0.27 26.43 -1.97
CA SER A 650 -0.88 27.33 -1.73
C SER A 650 -0.60 28.78 -2.11
N VAL A 651 -0.46 29.08 -3.41
CA VAL A 651 -0.14 30.40 -3.95
C VAL A 651 -1.09 30.73 -5.10
N LEU A 652 -1.95 31.72 -4.88
CA LEU A 652 -2.95 32.18 -5.83
C LEU A 652 -2.52 33.51 -6.46
N LEU A 653 -2.50 33.59 -7.79
CA LEU A 653 -2.19 34.80 -8.54
C LEU A 653 -3.47 35.45 -9.07
N VAL A 654 -3.76 36.68 -8.65
CA VAL A 654 -4.90 37.46 -9.15
C VAL A 654 -4.45 38.37 -10.29
N LEU A 655 -4.99 38.14 -11.49
CA LEU A 655 -4.73 38.93 -12.68
C LEU A 655 -6.04 39.57 -13.19
N PRO A 656 -6.09 40.90 -13.36
CA PRO A 656 -7.26 41.54 -13.96
C PRO A 656 -7.29 41.32 -15.48
N PHE A 657 -8.49 41.29 -16.06
CA PHE A 657 -8.70 41.38 -17.51
C PHE A 657 -9.91 42.26 -17.84
N ASP A 658 -10.00 42.73 -19.08
CA ASP A 658 -11.03 43.63 -19.59
C ASP A 658 -12.03 42.94 -20.53
N ASP A 659 -11.61 41.96 -21.33
CA ASP A 659 -12.50 41.23 -22.22
C ASP A 659 -12.18 39.72 -22.34
N GLU A 660 -13.14 38.96 -22.87
CA GLU A 660 -13.05 37.50 -23.02
C GLU A 660 -11.88 37.04 -23.90
N SER A 661 -11.46 37.84 -24.88
CA SER A 661 -10.33 37.49 -25.76
C SER A 661 -9.00 37.66 -25.05
N GLU A 662 -8.85 38.71 -24.25
CA GLU A 662 -7.71 38.88 -23.36
C GLU A 662 -7.63 37.73 -22.34
N ALA A 663 -8.73 37.38 -21.69
CA ALA A 663 -8.77 36.29 -20.72
C ALA A 663 -8.32 34.95 -21.33
N VAL A 664 -8.80 34.63 -22.53
CA VAL A 664 -8.39 33.42 -23.26
C VAL A 664 -6.92 33.47 -23.66
N ARG A 665 -6.41 34.62 -24.11
CA ARG A 665 -4.99 34.80 -24.44
C ARG A 665 -4.12 34.49 -23.23
N ILE A 666 -4.40 35.09 -22.07
CA ILE A 666 -3.65 34.87 -20.83
C ILE A 666 -3.80 33.43 -20.34
N ALA A 667 -4.99 32.83 -20.45
CA ALA A 667 -5.23 31.46 -20.03
C ALA A 667 -4.41 30.45 -20.83
N ASN A 668 -4.36 30.62 -22.14
CA ASN A 668 -3.62 29.73 -23.06
C ASN A 668 -2.13 30.11 -23.21
N ASP A 669 -1.65 31.18 -22.56
CA ASP A 669 -0.24 31.58 -22.58
C ASP A 669 0.59 30.70 -21.63
N THR A 670 0.78 29.45 -22.04
CA THR A 670 1.61 28.42 -21.41
C THR A 670 1.77 27.23 -22.36
N ASP A 671 2.88 26.50 -22.26
CA ASP A 671 3.08 25.24 -23.00
C ASP A 671 2.36 24.04 -22.34
N MET A 672 1.79 24.25 -21.14
CA MET A 672 1.02 23.27 -20.37
C MET A 672 -0.48 23.31 -20.75
N GLY A 673 -1.23 22.29 -20.37
CA GLY A 673 -2.64 22.19 -20.74
C GLY A 673 -3.42 21.16 -19.92
N LEU A 674 -3.26 21.19 -18.60
CA LEU A 674 -3.92 20.20 -17.74
C LEU A 674 -5.38 20.55 -17.43
N ALA A 675 -5.62 21.71 -16.83
CA ALA A 675 -6.95 22.15 -16.44
C ALA A 675 -7.20 23.64 -16.75
N ALA A 676 -8.46 24.03 -16.78
CA ALA A 676 -8.90 25.41 -16.75
C ALA A 676 -10.31 25.52 -16.13
N GLY A 677 -10.77 26.73 -15.83
CA GLY A 677 -12.13 26.92 -15.35
C GLY A 677 -12.73 28.27 -15.72
N VAL A 678 -14.06 28.34 -15.65
CA VAL A 678 -14.86 29.53 -15.98
C VAL A 678 -15.99 29.71 -14.96
N PHE A 679 -16.12 30.89 -14.37
CA PHE A 679 -17.27 31.30 -13.57
C PHE A 679 -18.05 32.40 -14.30
N THR A 680 -19.33 32.14 -14.56
CA THR A 680 -20.28 33.06 -15.20
C THR A 680 -21.71 32.54 -15.03
N LYS A 681 -22.70 33.45 -14.99
CA LYS A 681 -24.12 33.08 -15.05
C LYS A 681 -24.60 32.86 -16.48
N ASN A 682 -23.83 33.30 -17.47
CA ASN A 682 -24.14 33.13 -18.88
C ASN A 682 -23.63 31.80 -19.43
N LEU A 683 -24.52 30.82 -19.56
CA LEU A 683 -24.21 29.48 -20.08
C LEU A 683 -23.63 29.50 -21.51
N SER A 684 -24.07 30.42 -22.37
CA SER A 684 -23.51 30.55 -23.73
C SER A 684 -22.06 31.00 -23.71
N LYS A 685 -21.70 31.95 -22.83
CA LYS A 685 -20.31 32.37 -22.63
C LYS A 685 -19.49 31.23 -22.05
N ALA A 686 -20.00 30.53 -21.04
CA ALA A 686 -19.33 29.40 -20.42
C ALA A 686 -18.91 28.34 -21.45
N HIS A 687 -19.84 27.86 -22.29
CA HIS A 687 -19.54 26.85 -23.30
C HIS A 687 -18.56 27.35 -24.38
N LYS A 688 -18.71 28.61 -24.84
CA LYS A 688 -17.81 29.20 -25.84
C LYS A 688 -16.39 29.36 -25.30
N LEU A 689 -16.25 29.79 -24.06
CA LEU A 689 -14.95 29.89 -23.40
C LEU A 689 -14.34 28.51 -23.17
N ALA A 690 -15.13 27.55 -22.67
CA ALA A 690 -14.65 26.19 -22.45
C ALA A 690 -14.07 25.56 -23.72
N ALA A 691 -14.71 25.75 -24.88
CA ALA A 691 -14.22 25.25 -26.17
C ALA A 691 -12.93 25.93 -26.66
N ARG A 692 -12.60 27.13 -26.16
CA ARG A 692 -11.42 27.91 -26.56
C ARG A 692 -10.20 27.70 -25.66
N LEU A 693 -10.39 27.06 -24.50
CA LEU A 693 -9.32 26.81 -23.53
C LEU A 693 -8.53 25.55 -23.93
N HIS A 694 -7.21 25.66 -23.96
CA HIS A 694 -6.32 24.56 -24.32
C HIS A 694 -5.97 23.71 -23.08
N ALA A 695 -6.96 23.00 -22.56
CA ALA A 695 -6.81 22.12 -21.41
C ALA A 695 -7.56 20.81 -21.62
N GLY A 696 -7.07 19.72 -21.00
CA GLY A 696 -7.77 18.45 -21.02
C GLY A 696 -8.97 18.37 -20.07
N ASN A 697 -9.03 19.24 -19.06
CA ASN A 697 -10.14 19.36 -18.12
C ASN A 697 -10.62 20.81 -18.05
N VAL A 698 -11.92 21.07 -18.22
CA VAL A 698 -12.48 22.42 -18.08
C VAL A 698 -13.68 22.41 -17.13
N TYR A 699 -13.58 23.19 -16.06
CA TYR A 699 -14.61 23.30 -15.03
C TYR A 699 -15.47 24.56 -15.25
N VAL A 700 -16.79 24.44 -15.17
CA VAL A 700 -17.72 25.57 -15.30
C VAL A 700 -18.50 25.73 -14.00
N ASN A 701 -18.38 26.90 -13.36
CA ASN A 701 -19.02 27.22 -12.08
C ASN A 701 -18.68 26.24 -10.94
N THR A 702 -17.51 25.61 -11.03
CA THR A 702 -16.93 24.69 -10.07
C THR A 702 -15.42 24.60 -10.32
N TYR A 703 -14.68 23.86 -9.48
CA TYR A 703 -13.28 23.53 -9.74
C TYR A 703 -12.83 22.30 -8.96
N ASN A 704 -11.86 21.54 -9.48
CA ASN A 704 -11.30 20.33 -8.87
C ASN A 704 -12.32 19.21 -8.58
N ASP A 705 -13.47 19.22 -9.25
CA ASP A 705 -14.34 18.04 -9.27
C ASP A 705 -13.62 16.90 -9.98
N VAL A 706 -13.56 15.75 -9.33
CA VAL A 706 -12.89 14.56 -9.86
C VAL A 706 -13.82 13.37 -9.72
N SER A 707 -13.92 12.59 -10.79
CA SER A 707 -14.77 11.42 -10.85
C SER A 707 -14.05 10.27 -11.56
N PRO A 708 -14.13 9.03 -11.06
CA PRO A 708 -13.50 7.89 -11.72
C PRO A 708 -14.11 7.55 -13.07
N PHE A 709 -15.31 8.06 -13.40
CA PHE A 709 -15.96 7.79 -14.69
C PHE A 709 -15.73 8.87 -15.76
N VAL A 710 -15.12 10.00 -15.41
CA VAL A 710 -14.76 11.07 -16.36
C VAL A 710 -13.25 11.00 -16.64
N PRO A 711 -12.80 10.92 -17.90
CA PRO A 711 -11.38 10.92 -18.22
C PRO A 711 -10.69 12.19 -17.73
N PHE A 712 -9.52 12.02 -17.12
CA PHE A 712 -8.66 13.09 -16.64
C PHE A 712 -7.32 12.99 -17.38
N GLY A 713 -6.81 14.11 -17.88
CA GLY A 713 -5.42 14.20 -18.31
C GLY A 713 -5.05 15.45 -19.08
N GLY A 714 -3.77 15.58 -19.40
CA GLY A 714 -3.21 16.80 -19.99
C GLY A 714 -3.25 16.90 -21.52
N TYR A 715 -3.08 18.13 -22.00
CA TYR A 715 -2.66 18.51 -23.36
C TYR A 715 -1.23 19.07 -23.32
N GLY A 716 -0.55 19.11 -24.47
CA GLY A 716 0.76 19.77 -24.59
C GLY A 716 1.83 19.18 -23.66
N GLN A 717 2.56 20.03 -22.93
CA GLN A 717 3.59 19.59 -21.98
C GLN A 717 3.00 18.99 -20.68
N SER A 718 1.69 19.06 -20.45
CA SER A 718 1.04 18.40 -19.31
C SER A 718 0.86 16.89 -19.52
N GLY A 719 1.27 16.36 -20.67
CA GLY A 719 1.35 14.93 -20.94
C GLY A 719 0.30 14.42 -21.92
N PHE A 720 0.13 13.10 -21.95
CA PHE A 720 -0.75 12.41 -22.90
C PHE A 720 -1.21 11.05 -22.37
N GLY A 721 -2.30 10.56 -22.96
CA GLY A 721 -3.13 9.50 -22.40
C GLY A 721 -4.11 10.04 -21.37
N ARG A 722 -4.93 9.17 -20.79
CA ARG A 722 -5.91 9.54 -19.76
C ARG A 722 -5.87 8.57 -18.59
N GLU A 723 -6.05 9.13 -17.40
CA GLU A 723 -6.52 8.40 -16.23
C GLU A 723 -8.05 8.55 -16.13
N ASN A 724 -8.70 7.72 -15.32
CA ASN A 724 -10.16 7.71 -15.15
C ASN A 724 -10.97 7.47 -16.46
N GLY A 725 -12.27 7.24 -16.27
CA GLY A 725 -13.20 6.90 -17.33
C GLY A 725 -12.90 5.58 -18.06
N VAL A 726 -13.76 5.25 -19.00
CA VAL A 726 -13.55 4.07 -19.87
C VAL A 726 -12.33 4.26 -20.77
N ALA A 727 -11.97 5.51 -21.09
CA ALA A 727 -10.81 5.86 -21.91
C ALA A 727 -9.49 5.32 -21.31
N ALA A 728 -9.34 5.29 -19.98
CA ALA A 728 -8.15 4.72 -19.35
C ALA A 728 -7.95 3.25 -19.70
N LEU A 729 -9.01 2.44 -19.78
CA LEU A 729 -8.92 1.01 -20.12
C LEU A 729 -8.29 0.77 -21.49
N GLU A 730 -8.42 1.73 -22.42
CA GLU A 730 -7.78 1.64 -23.72
C GLU A 730 -6.26 1.73 -23.65
N HIS A 731 -5.74 2.42 -22.65
CA HIS A 731 -4.29 2.50 -22.43
C HIS A 731 -3.73 1.27 -21.72
N TYR A 732 -4.57 0.43 -21.11
CA TYR A 732 -4.20 -0.81 -20.42
C TYR A 732 -4.53 -2.08 -21.22
N THR A 733 -5.02 -1.92 -22.46
CA THR A 733 -5.25 -3.02 -23.39
C THR A 733 -4.63 -2.76 -24.74
N GLN A 734 -4.51 -3.83 -25.53
CA GLN A 734 -4.10 -3.79 -26.93
C GLN A 734 -5.13 -4.50 -27.80
N THR A 735 -5.27 -4.03 -29.04
CA THR A 735 -6.22 -4.58 -30.00
C THR A 735 -5.53 -5.65 -30.84
N LYS A 736 -6.06 -6.88 -30.81
CA LYS A 736 -5.68 -7.95 -31.74
C LYS A 736 -6.75 -8.11 -32.81
N SER A 737 -6.39 -7.96 -34.07
CA SER A 737 -7.26 -8.26 -35.21
C SER A 737 -7.08 -9.70 -35.65
N VAL A 738 -8.19 -10.44 -35.78
CA VAL A 738 -8.22 -11.82 -36.26
C VAL A 738 -9.05 -11.85 -37.54
N PHE A 739 -8.45 -12.32 -38.63
CA PHE A 739 -9.12 -12.51 -39.92
C PHE A 739 -9.47 -13.98 -40.09
N VAL A 740 -10.71 -14.25 -40.47
CA VAL A 740 -11.23 -15.60 -40.66
C VAL A 740 -11.73 -15.71 -42.08
N ASN A 741 -11.26 -16.74 -42.78
CA ASN A 741 -11.87 -17.24 -44.01
C ASN A 741 -12.59 -18.55 -43.67
N THR A 742 -13.88 -18.63 -43.95
CA THR A 742 -14.70 -19.82 -43.71
C THR A 742 -14.79 -20.75 -44.92
N ASP A 743 -14.19 -20.38 -46.06
CA ASP A 743 -14.08 -21.28 -47.21
C ASP A 743 -13.10 -22.43 -46.90
N GLU A 744 -13.45 -23.64 -47.35
CA GLU A 744 -12.60 -24.84 -47.18
C GLU A 744 -11.30 -24.78 -47.98
N LYS A 745 -11.25 -23.95 -49.04
CA LYS A 745 -10.10 -23.81 -49.94
C LYS A 745 -9.73 -22.35 -50.12
N LEU A 746 -8.46 -22.05 -49.93
CA LEU A 746 -7.88 -20.77 -50.32
C LEU A 746 -7.39 -20.85 -51.77
N THR A 747 -7.83 -19.94 -52.63
CA THR A 747 -7.34 -19.87 -54.02
C THR A 747 -5.84 -19.53 -54.01
N ASN A 748 -5.02 -20.39 -54.62
CA ASN A 748 -3.62 -20.11 -54.85
C ASN A 748 -3.51 -19.10 -56.00
N PRO A 749 -3.04 -17.85 -55.79
CA PRO A 749 -2.94 -16.87 -56.86
C PRO A 749 -1.76 -17.13 -57.83
N PHE A 750 -1.00 -18.21 -57.64
CA PHE A 750 0.18 -18.57 -58.43
C PHE A 750 0.00 -19.84 -59.30
N GLU A 751 -1.18 -20.47 -59.27
CA GLU A 751 -1.63 -21.54 -60.18
C GLU A 751 -2.69 -20.98 -61.14
#